data_AF-A0A1I0SDG8-F1
#
_entry.id   AF-A0A1I0SDG8-F1
#
_cell.length_a   1.000
_cell.length_b   1.000
_cell.length_c   1.000
_cell.angle_alpha   90.00
_cell.angle_beta   90.00
_cell.angle_gamma   90.00
#
_symmetry.space_group_name_H-M   'P 1'
#
loop_
_entity.id
_entity.type
_entity.pdbx_description
1 polymer ?
#
loop_
_entity_poly.entity_id
_entity_poly.type
_entity_poly.pdbx_seq_one_letter_code
_entity_poly.pdbx_strand_id
1 'polypeptide(L)'
;MKKVVEKPGTALLSRGIAYAMKRHRSKWLLLALLATGTAATAQETFPVNGIADPREGCFAFTHATIVKDPQTTLNNATLVIRDGKIVDAGTSAVIPKDAVIVDCKGKYIYPSFVDIFSNYGLSEPKRGGSAWNAAPQFTSNTKGAYGWNQAIKSEVNAVDLFTADDGKASPLREAGFGTVLTQQPDGIARGTAALVTLASIPENKAIIREKAAAAYSFDKGSSTQNYPNSLMGCIALLRQTYLDAQWYKSQPAREGVNLSLQAWNASQQLPQLFETTDKWDALRADKIGDEFGVQYIIKGGGNEYQRIPEMAATKATFVLPLNFPGAIDMEDPADARFVSLAEMKHWELAPTEPAAFEKAGIPFCLTAADLKDVKQFLANVRKAISYGLSEQKALDALTKTPATLVKAYDKVGSLDAGKLANFLITSGPLFNEKTILYQNWVQGNRYTIKADGWNDIRGIYTVNLSPGATYTVEVRGTATAPLLSVLQKDTLPGRIDVNGKLVSLSLPLVKNGKNNVRLSGIISDNNWTGTGADTSGNLVKWTAVFVKTAPEKPDSVAKNIPLATGPLYYPFNGYGWEKLPRQEDLLIRNATVWTSEKEGKLENTDVLIRNGKIAQIGKNLAAGNARVIDGTGKHLSAGIIDEHSHIALSKGVNESSQSVTAEVRIADVLNPDDINIYRQLSGGVTASHLLHGSANAIGGQSQLIKLRWGQNAEDLKVTNWDPFIKFALGENVKQSNWGERNTVRFPQTRMGVEQIYTDAFTRARDYEKQGPGKRRDLELDALVEILHQKRFITCHSYVQSEINMLMHVADSFHFKVNTFTHILEGYKVADRMKAHGAGAGTFADWWAYKMEVQDAIPYNASLMQGVGVLTAINSDDAEMARRLNQEAAKSIKYGGMTEDEAIRLVTINPAKLLHVDNRMGSIKVGKDADVVLWSDNPLSIYAKAEKTIVDGIVEFDRDNDAQLRKRIAAERNRLTQQLLAEKKKGTPTRKAEFVAEEIYHCEDLQGGHQQAIGQ
;
A
#
# COMPACT_ATOMS: atom_id res chain seq x y z
N MET A 1 -81.88 -51.66 56.93
CA MET A 1 -82.37 -50.25 56.86
C MET A 1 -81.19 -49.39 56.42
N LYS A 2 -81.17 -48.52 55.41
CA LYS A 2 -82.15 -47.92 54.49
C LYS A 2 -81.42 -47.75 53.14
N LYS A 3 -82.15 -48.00 52.04
CA LYS A 3 -81.77 -47.63 50.66
C LYS A 3 -81.74 -46.10 50.52
N VAL A 4 -80.80 -45.56 49.74
CA VAL A 4 -81.00 -44.35 48.93
C VAL A 4 -80.37 -44.60 47.55
N VAL A 5 -81.12 -44.20 46.53
CA VAL A 5 -80.93 -44.39 45.08
C VAL A 5 -80.54 -43.05 44.44
N GLU A 6 -79.96 -43.12 43.23
CA GLU A 6 -79.69 -42.07 42.21
C GLU A 6 -78.22 -41.62 42.10
N LYS A 7 -77.57 -41.44 40.93
CA LYS A 7 -77.91 -41.55 39.49
C LYS A 7 -76.59 -41.65 38.67
N PRO A 8 -76.60 -42.17 37.42
CA PRO A 8 -75.39 -42.40 36.60
C PRO A 8 -75.01 -41.16 35.78
N GLY A 9 -73.74 -40.72 35.83
CA GLY A 9 -73.32 -39.59 35.00
C GLY A 9 -71.85 -39.14 35.06
N THR A 10 -71.03 -39.67 35.97
CA THR A 10 -69.66 -39.17 36.21
C THR A 10 -68.53 -40.09 35.73
N ALA A 11 -68.87 -41.24 35.13
CA ALA A 11 -67.87 -42.26 34.77
C ALA A 11 -67.24 -42.10 33.37
N LEU A 12 -67.78 -41.24 32.49
CA LEU A 12 -67.27 -41.07 31.11
C LEU A 12 -66.29 -39.90 30.95
N LEU A 13 -66.44 -38.79 31.70
CA LEU A 13 -65.47 -37.69 31.65
C LEU A 13 -64.15 -38.01 32.36
N SER A 14 -64.19 -38.77 33.46
CA SER A 14 -62.99 -39.14 34.21
C SER A 14 -62.11 -40.16 33.46
N ARG A 15 -62.69 -41.02 32.61
CA ARG A 15 -61.94 -42.00 31.79
C ARG A 15 -61.37 -41.40 30.49
N GLY A 16 -62.02 -40.39 29.90
CA GLY A 16 -61.50 -39.68 28.72
C GLY A 16 -60.27 -38.83 29.01
N ILE A 17 -60.27 -38.11 30.14
CA ILE A 17 -59.14 -37.26 30.56
C ILE A 17 -57.92 -38.12 30.95
N ALA A 18 -58.14 -39.25 31.62
CA ALA A 18 -57.06 -40.17 31.99
C ALA A 18 -56.38 -40.84 30.78
N TYR A 19 -57.10 -41.09 29.69
CA TYR A 19 -56.54 -41.69 28.46
C TYR A 19 -55.75 -40.67 27.63
N ALA A 20 -56.23 -39.43 27.53
CA ALA A 20 -55.51 -38.34 26.85
C ALA A 20 -54.20 -37.95 27.58
N MET A 21 -54.21 -37.94 28.92
CA MET A 21 -53.01 -37.68 29.72
C MET A 21 -51.95 -38.80 29.61
N LYS A 22 -52.36 -40.06 29.38
CA LYS A 22 -51.41 -41.18 29.25
C LYS A 22 -50.70 -41.23 27.89
N ARG A 23 -51.37 -40.81 26.80
CA ARG A 23 -50.82 -40.86 25.43
C ARG A 23 -49.85 -39.71 25.10
N HIS A 24 -49.92 -38.60 25.83
CA HIS A 24 -49.06 -37.43 25.60
C HIS A 24 -48.04 -37.17 26.72
N ARG A 25 -47.96 -38.04 27.74
CA ARG A 25 -47.06 -37.87 28.89
C ARG A 25 -45.60 -37.59 28.51
N SER A 26 -45.08 -38.23 27.47
CA SER A 26 -43.73 -37.97 26.95
C SER A 26 -43.61 -36.62 26.24
N LYS A 27 -44.64 -36.15 25.53
CA LYS A 27 -44.65 -34.84 24.86
C LYS A 27 -44.82 -33.68 25.84
N TRP A 28 -45.61 -33.85 26.90
CA TRP A 28 -45.75 -32.86 27.98
C TRP A 28 -44.52 -32.82 28.88
N LEU A 29 -43.84 -33.95 29.13
CA LEU A 29 -42.52 -33.94 29.79
C LEU A 29 -41.47 -33.24 28.93
N LEU A 30 -41.46 -33.45 27.61
CA LEU A 30 -40.55 -32.76 26.70
C LEU A 30 -40.84 -31.25 26.62
N LEU A 31 -42.12 -30.84 26.58
CA LEU A 31 -42.52 -29.43 26.63
C LEU A 31 -42.20 -28.79 27.99
N ALA A 32 -42.37 -29.54 29.09
CA ALA A 32 -42.01 -29.07 30.42
C ALA A 32 -40.49 -29.00 30.62
N LEU A 33 -39.70 -29.93 30.05
CA LEU A 33 -38.23 -29.88 30.03
C LEU A 33 -37.70 -28.78 29.09
N LEU A 34 -38.38 -28.51 27.98
CA LEU A 34 -38.09 -27.38 27.09
C LEU A 34 -38.51 -26.03 27.71
N ALA A 35 -39.55 -26.00 28.55
CA ALA A 35 -40.00 -24.79 29.26
C ALA A 35 -39.26 -24.55 30.59
N THR A 36 -38.62 -25.58 31.18
CA THR A 36 -37.78 -25.44 32.38
C THR A 36 -36.29 -25.33 32.07
N GLY A 37 -35.88 -25.50 30.81
CA GLY A 37 -34.49 -25.39 30.36
C GLY A 37 -33.95 -23.96 30.17
N THR A 38 -34.74 -22.90 30.39
CA THR A 38 -34.34 -21.52 30.04
C THR A 38 -33.77 -20.69 31.19
N ALA A 39 -33.49 -21.28 32.35
CA ALA A 39 -32.85 -20.58 33.47
C ALA A 39 -31.67 -21.38 34.06
N ALA A 40 -30.87 -22.03 33.23
CA ALA A 40 -29.53 -22.43 33.65
C ALA A 40 -28.65 -21.17 33.67
N THR A 41 -28.55 -20.50 34.82
CA THR A 41 -27.47 -19.55 35.07
C THR A 41 -26.18 -20.36 35.08
N ALA A 42 -25.45 -20.35 33.97
CA ALA A 42 -24.13 -20.96 33.91
C ALA A 42 -23.24 -20.29 34.96
N GLN A 43 -22.61 -21.09 35.82
CA GLN A 43 -21.65 -20.59 36.79
C GLN A 43 -20.47 -19.97 36.01
N GLU A 44 -20.09 -18.73 36.34
CA GLU A 44 -18.90 -18.13 35.74
C GLU A 44 -17.67 -18.98 36.04
N THR A 45 -16.81 -19.18 35.05
CA THR A 45 -15.62 -20.03 35.16
C THR A 45 -14.48 -19.36 35.92
N PHE A 46 -14.62 -18.07 36.25
CA PHE A 46 -13.63 -17.28 36.99
C PHE A 46 -14.10 -17.08 38.43
N PRO A 47 -13.29 -17.41 39.45
CA PRO A 47 -13.63 -17.12 40.83
C PRO A 47 -13.56 -15.61 41.06
N VAL A 48 -14.60 -15.04 41.67
CA VAL A 48 -14.56 -13.65 42.14
C VAL A 48 -13.64 -13.58 43.35
N ASN A 49 -12.50 -12.92 43.22
CA ASN A 49 -11.62 -12.61 44.36
C ASN A 49 -12.07 -11.28 45.00
N GLY A 50 -13.07 -11.35 45.89
CA GLY A 50 -13.66 -10.18 46.54
C GLY A 50 -15.19 -10.30 46.68
N ILE A 51 -15.86 -9.17 46.92
CA ILE A 51 -17.32 -9.09 46.97
C ILE A 51 -17.84 -9.10 45.53
N ALA A 52 -18.62 -10.12 45.18
CA ALA A 52 -19.32 -10.15 43.89
C ALA A 52 -20.31 -8.98 43.81
N ASP A 53 -20.20 -8.20 42.74
CA ASP A 53 -21.05 -7.04 42.48
C ASP A 53 -21.76 -7.21 41.12
N PRO A 54 -22.82 -8.02 41.05
CA PRO A 54 -23.51 -8.36 39.81
C PRO A 54 -24.48 -7.26 39.35
N ARG A 55 -24.28 -5.99 39.76
CA ARG A 55 -25.17 -4.89 39.37
C ARG A 55 -25.25 -4.79 37.84
N GLU A 56 -26.41 -5.13 37.27
CA GLU A 56 -26.71 -4.96 35.84
C GLU A 56 -26.64 -3.47 35.48
N GLY A 57 -25.78 -3.12 34.53
CA GLY A 57 -25.64 -1.75 34.06
C GLY A 57 -26.73 -1.43 33.04
N CYS A 58 -27.87 -0.90 33.47
CA CYS A 58 -28.91 -0.40 32.56
C CYS A 58 -28.87 1.13 32.47
N PHE A 59 -28.78 1.67 31.25
CA PHE A 59 -28.79 3.11 30.97
C PHE A 59 -29.79 3.46 29.87
N ALA A 60 -30.40 4.64 29.98
CA ALA A 60 -31.26 5.20 28.95
C ALA A 60 -30.78 6.63 28.59
N PHE A 61 -30.36 6.83 27.35
CA PHE A 61 -29.89 8.11 26.81
C PHE A 61 -31.04 8.80 26.10
N THR A 62 -31.69 9.77 26.75
CA THR A 62 -32.94 10.37 26.27
C THR A 62 -32.71 11.68 25.52
N HIS A 63 -33.66 12.06 24.65
CA HIS A 63 -33.67 13.34 23.91
C HIS A 63 -32.49 13.56 22.94
N ALA A 64 -31.79 12.49 22.56
CA ALA A 64 -30.65 12.57 21.64
C ALA A 64 -31.09 12.68 20.18
N THR A 65 -30.22 13.21 19.32
CA THR A 65 -30.24 12.92 17.89
C THR A 65 -29.41 11.66 17.64
N ILE A 66 -30.06 10.53 17.38
CA ILE A 66 -29.40 9.23 17.18
C ILE A 66 -29.17 9.03 15.68
N VAL A 67 -27.92 9.03 15.25
CA VAL A 67 -27.51 8.54 13.93
C VAL A 67 -27.28 7.04 14.07
N LYS A 68 -28.30 6.26 13.72
CA LYS A 68 -28.34 4.82 13.98
C LYS A 68 -27.37 4.05 13.06
N ASP A 69 -27.28 4.51 11.82
CA ASP A 69 -26.45 3.98 10.75
C ASP A 69 -26.21 5.10 9.71
N PRO A 70 -25.40 4.89 8.64
CA PRO A 70 -25.09 5.94 7.67
C PRO A 70 -26.29 6.54 6.93
N GLN A 71 -27.48 5.93 6.98
CA GLN A 71 -28.68 6.37 6.26
C GLN A 71 -29.80 6.83 7.21
N THR A 72 -29.74 6.47 8.49
CA THR A 72 -30.85 6.66 9.43
C THR A 72 -30.48 7.60 10.58
N THR A 73 -31.15 8.76 10.64
CA THR A 73 -31.06 9.71 11.76
C THR A 73 -32.43 9.88 12.43
N LEU A 74 -32.45 9.74 13.75
CA LEU A 74 -33.65 9.86 14.58
C LEU A 74 -33.50 11.08 15.50
N ASN A 75 -34.48 11.99 15.49
CA ASN A 75 -34.48 13.18 16.33
C ASN A 75 -35.30 12.95 17.59
N ASN A 76 -34.86 13.51 18.72
CA ASN A 76 -35.52 13.37 20.02
C ASN A 76 -35.80 11.90 20.39
N ALA A 77 -34.79 11.04 20.18
CA ALA A 77 -34.88 9.61 20.37
C ALA A 77 -34.19 9.16 21.67
N THR A 78 -34.45 7.92 22.07
CA THR A 78 -33.87 7.29 23.24
C THR A 78 -33.08 6.04 22.84
N LEU A 79 -31.84 5.93 23.33
CA LEU A 79 -31.02 4.72 23.24
C LEU A 79 -31.04 4.02 24.61
N VAL A 80 -31.41 2.75 24.66
CA VAL A 80 -31.43 1.95 25.88
C VAL A 80 -30.36 0.86 25.76
N ILE A 81 -29.50 0.76 26.78
CA ILE A 81 -28.50 -0.29 26.87
C ILE A 81 -28.67 -1.08 28.17
N ARG A 82 -28.32 -2.37 28.12
CA ARG A 82 -28.27 -3.26 29.29
C ARG A 82 -27.16 -4.28 29.08
N ASP A 83 -26.35 -4.51 30.10
CA ASP A 83 -25.27 -5.51 30.13
C ASP A 83 -24.37 -5.46 28.89
N GLY A 84 -23.98 -4.23 28.54
CA GLY A 84 -23.09 -3.95 27.40
C GLY A 84 -23.70 -4.15 26.01
N LYS A 85 -25.02 -4.31 25.90
CA LYS A 85 -25.75 -4.44 24.63
C LYS A 85 -26.81 -3.37 24.46
N ILE A 86 -27.12 -3.08 23.21
CA ILE A 86 -28.23 -2.20 22.81
C ILE A 86 -29.53 -3.01 22.92
N VAL A 87 -30.49 -2.48 23.67
CA VAL A 87 -31.83 -3.07 23.85
C VAL A 87 -32.80 -2.44 22.86
N ASP A 88 -32.77 -1.12 22.74
CA ASP A 88 -33.66 -0.35 21.87
C ASP A 88 -33.03 1.00 21.48
N ALA A 89 -33.36 1.51 20.30
CA ALA A 89 -32.90 2.79 19.78
C ALA A 89 -33.99 3.40 18.90
N GLY A 90 -34.80 4.30 19.47
CA GLY A 90 -36.01 4.79 18.81
C GLY A 90 -36.65 6.01 19.47
N THR A 91 -37.55 6.67 18.75
CA THR A 91 -38.34 7.81 19.25
C THR A 91 -39.40 7.41 20.27
N SER A 92 -39.73 6.11 20.35
CA SER A 92 -40.69 5.54 21.30
C SER A 92 -40.08 4.42 22.14
N ALA A 93 -38.75 4.43 22.31
CA ALA A 93 -38.07 3.38 23.08
C ALA A 93 -38.51 3.40 24.55
N VAL A 94 -38.81 2.22 25.09
CA VAL A 94 -39.32 2.08 26.46
C VAL A 94 -38.15 2.17 27.43
N ILE A 95 -38.21 3.14 28.35
CA ILE A 95 -37.20 3.33 29.39
C ILE A 95 -37.46 2.34 30.54
N PRO A 96 -36.54 1.40 30.83
CA PRO A 96 -36.67 0.51 31.99
C PRO A 96 -36.66 1.31 33.29
N LYS A 97 -37.43 0.86 34.30
CA LYS A 97 -37.58 1.58 35.58
C LYS A 97 -36.29 1.67 36.40
N ASP A 98 -35.40 0.72 36.20
CA ASP A 98 -34.08 0.59 36.83
C ASP A 98 -32.96 1.26 36.03
N ALA A 99 -33.25 1.82 34.86
CA ALA A 99 -32.25 2.47 34.01
C ALA A 99 -31.77 3.79 34.60
N VAL A 100 -30.45 4.00 34.59
CA VAL A 100 -29.85 5.31 34.83
C VAL A 100 -30.12 6.19 33.61
N ILE A 101 -30.91 7.25 33.82
CA ILE A 101 -31.26 8.20 32.76
C ILE A 101 -30.11 9.19 32.55
N VAL A 102 -29.65 9.30 31.31
CA VAL A 102 -28.68 10.30 30.86
C VAL A 102 -29.38 11.21 29.86
N ASP A 103 -29.58 12.48 30.23
CA ASP A 103 -30.16 13.44 29.30
C ASP A 103 -29.14 13.85 28.23
N CYS A 104 -29.48 13.56 26.98
CA CYS A 104 -28.67 13.86 25.80
C CYS A 104 -29.32 14.92 24.91
N LYS A 105 -30.19 15.77 25.49
CA LYS A 105 -30.76 16.92 24.78
C LYS A 105 -29.67 17.78 24.14
N GLY A 106 -29.82 18.04 22.83
CA GLY A 106 -28.85 18.79 22.04
C GLY A 106 -27.56 18.04 21.71
N LYS A 107 -27.49 16.73 21.98
CA LYS A 107 -26.34 15.87 21.68
C LYS A 107 -26.68 14.89 20.57
N TYR A 108 -25.64 14.41 19.91
CA TYR A 108 -25.75 13.36 18.90
C TYR A 108 -25.14 12.07 19.40
N ILE A 109 -25.74 10.95 18.99
CA ILE A 109 -25.23 9.60 19.28
C ILE A 109 -24.94 8.89 17.95
N TYR A 110 -23.74 8.37 17.79
CA TYR A 110 -23.27 7.63 16.60
C TYR A 110 -22.73 6.26 17.01
N PRO A 111 -22.69 5.24 16.13
CA PRO A 111 -21.90 4.03 16.39
C PRO A 111 -20.43 4.40 16.55
N SER A 112 -19.70 3.75 17.47
CA SER A 112 -18.25 3.87 17.51
C SER A 112 -17.63 3.22 16.28
N PHE A 113 -16.47 3.72 15.86
CA PHE A 113 -15.79 3.26 14.66
C PHE A 113 -15.19 1.86 14.85
N VAL A 114 -15.05 1.17 13.72
CA VAL A 114 -14.42 -0.15 13.60
C VAL A 114 -13.18 0.01 12.72
N ASP A 115 -11.99 -0.15 13.30
CA ASP A 115 -10.75 -0.22 12.53
C ASP A 115 -10.44 -1.67 12.18
N ILE A 116 -10.20 -1.99 10.91
CA ILE A 116 -9.84 -3.36 10.50
C ILE A 116 -8.33 -3.53 10.24
N PHE A 117 -7.51 -2.55 10.62
CA PHE A 117 -6.05 -2.65 10.53
C PHE A 117 -5.39 -2.01 11.75
N SER A 118 -5.09 -2.82 12.77
CA SER A 118 -4.43 -2.37 14.00
C SER A 118 -3.45 -3.40 14.54
N ASN A 119 -2.50 -2.97 15.36
CA ASN A 119 -1.62 -3.83 16.18
C ASN A 119 -1.92 -3.68 17.69
N TYR A 120 -3.08 -3.14 18.06
CA TYR A 120 -3.47 -2.91 19.45
C TYR A 120 -3.41 -4.21 20.29
N GLY A 121 -2.80 -4.12 21.48
CA GLY A 121 -2.67 -5.25 22.39
C GLY A 121 -1.68 -6.33 21.95
N LEU A 122 -0.90 -6.07 20.89
CA LEU A 122 0.19 -6.92 20.44
C LEU A 122 1.54 -6.22 20.64
N SER A 123 2.58 -7.02 20.85
CA SER A 123 3.94 -6.50 20.97
C SER A 123 4.50 -6.16 19.59
N GLU A 124 5.28 -5.09 19.50
CA GLU A 124 6.02 -4.81 18.28
C GLU A 124 7.05 -5.90 18.02
N PRO A 125 7.19 -6.36 16.76
CA PRO A 125 8.17 -7.38 16.43
C PRO A 125 9.56 -6.83 16.69
N LYS A 126 10.26 -7.38 17.68
CA LYS A 126 11.68 -7.09 17.86
C LYS A 126 12.42 -7.93 16.83
N ARG A 127 13.08 -7.29 15.85
CA ARG A 127 14.09 -7.98 15.04
C ARG A 127 15.11 -8.55 16.02
N GLY A 128 15.14 -9.88 16.15
CA GLY A 128 16.17 -10.56 16.91
C GLY A 128 17.49 -10.04 16.40
N GLY A 129 18.31 -9.46 17.27
CA GLY A 129 19.50 -8.72 16.88
C GLY A 129 20.40 -9.56 15.99
N SER A 130 20.22 -9.44 14.67
CA SER A 130 21.34 -9.61 13.78
C SER A 130 22.22 -8.44 14.17
N ALA A 131 23.25 -8.71 14.97
CA ALA A 131 24.30 -7.73 15.17
C ALA A 131 24.58 -7.14 13.80
N TRP A 132 24.89 -5.84 13.72
CA TRP A 132 25.32 -5.17 12.48
C TRP A 132 26.42 -5.93 11.68
N ASN A 133 26.94 -7.00 12.28
CA ASN A 133 28.02 -7.87 11.90
C ASN A 133 27.71 -9.39 11.88
N ALA A 134 26.45 -9.84 11.87
CA ALA A 134 26.14 -11.27 11.86
C ALA A 134 26.43 -11.94 10.50
N ALA A 135 26.80 -13.23 10.53
CA ALA A 135 26.97 -14.04 9.32
C ALA A 135 25.61 -14.38 8.68
N PRO A 136 25.55 -14.67 7.36
CA PRO A 136 24.32 -15.10 6.70
C PRO A 136 23.69 -16.35 7.35
N GLN A 137 22.37 -16.33 7.52
CA GLN A 137 21.52 -17.43 7.95
C GLN A 137 20.66 -17.94 6.78
N PHE A 138 20.99 -19.13 6.24
CA PHE A 138 20.22 -19.75 5.15
C PHE A 138 19.12 -20.70 5.62
N THR A 139 19.26 -21.29 6.80
CA THR A 139 18.30 -22.25 7.37
C THR A 139 17.44 -21.60 8.44
N SER A 140 16.21 -22.08 8.64
CA SER A 140 15.33 -21.56 9.68
C SER A 140 15.87 -21.87 11.09
N ASN A 141 15.85 -20.86 11.97
CA ASN A 141 16.13 -21.01 13.39
C ASN A 141 14.87 -21.40 14.21
N THR A 142 13.69 -21.46 13.59
CA THR A 142 12.44 -21.81 14.28
C THR A 142 12.44 -23.31 14.55
N LYS A 143 12.52 -23.70 15.83
CA LYS A 143 12.57 -25.11 16.24
C LYS A 143 11.16 -25.68 16.31
N GLY A 144 10.94 -26.86 15.74
CA GLY A 144 9.65 -27.57 15.75
C GLY A 144 9.22 -27.99 14.34
N ALA A 145 7.99 -28.49 14.24
CA ALA A 145 7.39 -28.95 12.98
C ALA A 145 6.82 -27.77 12.15
N TYR A 146 7.59 -26.70 11.99
CA TYR A 146 7.20 -25.47 11.29
C TYR A 146 7.71 -25.47 9.84
N GLY A 147 7.23 -24.52 9.05
CA GLY A 147 7.71 -24.31 7.68
C GLY A 147 9.22 -24.03 7.63
N TRP A 148 9.82 -24.32 6.48
CA TRP A 148 11.26 -24.15 6.27
C TRP A 148 11.71 -22.67 6.28
N ASN A 149 10.78 -21.73 6.07
CA ASN A 149 11.05 -20.30 6.04
C ASN A 149 10.37 -19.55 7.18
N GLN A 150 11.14 -18.78 7.95
CA GLN A 150 10.68 -18.08 9.16
C GLN A 150 9.80 -16.86 8.89
N ALA A 151 9.74 -16.39 7.65
CA ALA A 151 8.84 -15.31 7.24
C ALA A 151 7.38 -15.80 7.06
N ILE A 152 7.15 -17.12 7.03
CA ILE A 152 5.81 -17.72 6.94
C ILE A 152 5.36 -18.13 8.35
N LYS A 153 4.63 -17.24 9.03
CA LYS A 153 4.16 -17.39 10.42
C LYS A 153 2.66 -17.67 10.49
N SER A 154 2.18 -18.55 9.62
CA SER A 154 0.75 -18.84 9.47
C SER A 154 0.11 -19.44 10.72
N GLU A 155 0.93 -20.09 11.56
CA GLU A 155 0.55 -20.71 12.82
C GLU A 155 0.22 -19.73 13.95
N VAL A 156 0.59 -18.45 13.83
CA VAL A 156 0.40 -17.48 14.91
C VAL A 156 -1.06 -17.00 14.94
N ASN A 157 -1.68 -17.02 16.12
CA ASN A 157 -2.99 -16.41 16.31
C ASN A 157 -2.85 -15.17 17.18
N ALA A 158 -3.34 -14.02 16.71
CA ALA A 158 -3.31 -12.77 17.47
C ALA A 158 -4.00 -12.90 18.84
N VAL A 159 -5.03 -13.74 18.96
CA VAL A 159 -5.73 -13.99 20.24
C VAL A 159 -4.81 -14.55 21.32
N ASP A 160 -3.82 -15.38 20.95
CA ASP A 160 -2.88 -16.01 21.89
C ASP A 160 -1.86 -15.00 22.43
N LEU A 161 -1.69 -13.89 21.73
CA LEU A 161 -0.72 -12.83 22.03
C LEU A 161 -1.37 -11.56 22.60
N PHE A 162 -2.70 -11.48 22.57
CA PHE A 162 -3.44 -10.27 22.90
C PHE A 162 -3.39 -9.95 24.40
N THR A 163 -3.06 -8.71 24.73
CA THR A 163 -3.13 -8.16 26.08
C THR A 163 -3.82 -6.80 26.04
N ALA A 164 -4.84 -6.60 26.89
CA ALA A 164 -5.53 -5.32 26.94
C ALA A 164 -4.65 -4.25 27.59
N ASP A 165 -4.51 -3.11 26.92
CA ASP A 165 -3.74 -1.96 27.41
C ASP A 165 -4.62 -0.70 27.32
N ASP A 166 -4.97 -0.12 28.47
CA ASP A 166 -5.83 1.06 28.51
C ASP A 166 -5.13 2.32 27.96
N GLY A 167 -3.83 2.44 28.19
CA GLY A 167 -3.02 3.57 27.71
C GLY A 167 -2.94 3.59 26.18
N LYS A 168 -2.84 2.43 25.54
CA LYS A 168 -2.89 2.31 24.08
C LYS A 168 -4.31 2.38 23.51
N ALA A 169 -5.32 1.94 24.27
CA ALA A 169 -6.72 2.05 23.85
C ALA A 169 -7.25 3.49 23.92
N SER A 170 -6.78 4.31 24.86
CA SER A 170 -7.30 5.67 25.06
C SER A 170 -7.21 6.54 23.80
N PRO A 171 -6.05 6.67 23.12
CA PRO A 171 -5.96 7.45 21.89
C PRO A 171 -6.88 6.97 20.77
N LEU A 172 -7.09 5.65 20.64
CA LEU A 172 -8.02 5.07 19.68
C LEU A 172 -9.47 5.42 20.03
N ARG A 173 -9.84 5.35 21.32
CA ARG A 173 -11.17 5.77 21.79
C ARG A 173 -11.41 7.27 21.62
N GLU A 174 -10.38 8.09 21.84
CA GLU A 174 -10.40 9.54 21.60
C GLU A 174 -10.57 9.88 20.11
N ALA A 175 -10.06 9.03 19.21
CA ALA A 175 -10.31 9.13 17.77
C ALA A 175 -11.70 8.60 17.34
N GLY A 176 -12.46 7.99 18.25
CA GLY A 176 -13.82 7.49 18.01
C GLY A 176 -13.94 5.98 17.79
N PHE A 177 -12.85 5.22 17.87
CA PHE A 177 -12.89 3.76 17.72
C PHE A 177 -13.45 3.08 18.97
N GLY A 178 -14.26 2.04 18.77
CA GLY A 178 -14.71 1.15 19.85
C GLY A 178 -14.30 -0.31 19.63
N THR A 179 -13.89 -0.66 18.40
CA THR A 179 -13.54 -2.02 18.01
C THR A 179 -12.40 -1.97 17.01
N VAL A 180 -11.45 -2.89 17.14
CA VAL A 180 -10.30 -3.00 16.25
C VAL A 180 -10.07 -4.47 15.87
N LEU A 181 -9.64 -4.70 14.63
CA LEU A 181 -9.06 -5.96 14.20
C LEU A 181 -7.56 -5.89 14.45
N THR A 182 -7.07 -6.62 15.44
CA THR A 182 -5.66 -6.62 15.82
C THR A 182 -4.90 -7.79 15.17
N GLN A 183 -3.74 -7.48 14.60
CA GLN A 183 -2.86 -8.44 13.92
C GLN A 183 -1.39 -8.08 14.17
N GLN A 184 -0.53 -9.09 14.20
CA GLN A 184 0.90 -8.85 14.33
C GLN A 184 1.47 -8.32 13.00
N PRO A 185 2.33 -7.29 12.99
CA PRO A 185 3.00 -6.83 11.79
C PRO A 185 4.30 -7.63 11.54
N ASP A 186 4.26 -8.97 11.55
CA ASP A 186 5.46 -9.82 11.55
C ASP A 186 5.40 -10.99 10.55
N GLY A 187 6.14 -10.87 9.44
CA GLY A 187 6.25 -11.89 8.39
C GLY A 187 5.39 -11.61 7.16
N ILE A 188 5.64 -12.39 6.11
CA ILE A 188 4.92 -12.36 4.82
C ILE A 188 3.53 -12.98 4.98
N ALA A 189 3.45 -14.08 5.73
CA ALA A 189 2.21 -14.64 6.22
C ALA A 189 2.18 -14.48 7.74
N ARG A 190 1.24 -13.69 8.25
CA ARG A 190 1.25 -13.19 9.64
C ARG A 190 0.29 -13.95 10.55
N GLY A 191 -0.36 -15.00 10.05
CA GLY A 191 -1.32 -15.81 10.78
C GLY A 191 -2.70 -15.14 10.85
N THR A 192 -3.42 -15.34 11.96
CA THR A 192 -4.82 -14.87 12.09
C THR A 192 -4.95 -13.63 12.97
N ALA A 193 -5.79 -12.69 12.54
CA ALA A 193 -6.16 -11.50 13.28
C ALA A 193 -7.37 -11.74 14.22
N ALA A 194 -7.39 -11.06 15.37
CA ALA A 194 -8.45 -11.14 16.37
C ALA A 194 -9.28 -9.85 16.37
N LEU A 195 -10.61 -9.97 16.44
CA LEU A 195 -11.50 -8.81 16.56
C LEU A 195 -11.77 -8.55 18.04
N VAL A 196 -11.37 -7.37 18.53
CA VAL A 196 -11.42 -7.02 19.95
C VAL A 196 -12.08 -5.65 20.15
N THR A 197 -12.69 -5.46 21.31
CA THR A 197 -13.17 -4.14 21.75
C THR A 197 -12.07 -3.38 22.49
N LEU A 198 -12.17 -2.06 22.51
CA LEU A 198 -11.27 -1.17 23.27
C LEU A 198 -11.76 -0.95 24.72
N ALA A 199 -12.53 -1.90 25.26
CA ALA A 199 -13.01 -1.82 26.64
C ALA A 199 -11.91 -2.26 27.62
N SER A 200 -11.76 -1.52 28.72
CA SER A 200 -10.84 -1.79 29.83
C SER A 200 -11.47 -2.82 30.77
N ILE A 201 -11.66 -4.02 30.21
CA ILE A 201 -12.24 -5.20 30.85
C ILE A 201 -11.30 -6.39 30.63
N PRO A 202 -11.48 -7.52 31.34
CA PRO A 202 -10.68 -8.72 31.09
C PRO A 202 -10.69 -9.14 29.61
N GLU A 203 -9.53 -9.58 29.11
CA GLU A 203 -9.27 -9.89 27.70
C GLU A 203 -10.30 -10.86 27.12
N ASN A 204 -10.66 -11.89 27.90
CA ASN A 204 -11.65 -12.89 27.51
C ASN A 204 -13.06 -12.30 27.26
N LYS A 205 -13.38 -11.13 27.82
CA LYS A 205 -14.63 -10.39 27.57
C LYS A 205 -14.46 -9.34 26.46
N ALA A 206 -13.25 -8.82 26.27
CA ALA A 206 -12.93 -7.84 25.24
C ALA A 206 -12.91 -8.45 23.82
N ILE A 207 -12.55 -9.73 23.69
CA ILE A 207 -12.50 -10.46 22.42
C ILE A 207 -13.92 -10.71 21.88
N ILE A 208 -14.19 -10.25 20.65
CA ILE A 208 -15.43 -10.53 19.91
C ILE A 208 -15.28 -11.81 19.08
N ARG A 209 -14.12 -11.96 18.41
CA ARG A 209 -13.78 -13.14 17.61
C ARG A 209 -12.29 -13.42 17.66
N GLU A 210 -11.96 -14.67 17.95
CA GLU A 210 -10.58 -15.15 18.05
C GLU A 210 -9.85 -15.14 16.70
N LYS A 211 -10.54 -15.55 15.63
CA LYS A 211 -10.03 -15.59 14.24
C LYS A 211 -11.02 -14.90 13.31
N ALA A 212 -10.74 -13.64 12.98
CA ALA A 212 -11.62 -12.81 12.16
C ALA A 212 -11.09 -12.56 10.74
N ALA A 213 -9.77 -12.63 10.54
CA ALA A 213 -9.12 -12.53 9.23
C ALA A 213 -7.78 -13.27 9.23
N ALA A 214 -7.24 -13.57 8.04
CA ALA A 214 -5.85 -13.95 7.82
C ALA A 214 -5.05 -12.73 7.32
N ALA A 215 -3.80 -12.61 7.72
CA ALA A 215 -2.98 -11.41 7.49
C ALA A 215 -1.73 -11.71 6.66
N TYR A 216 -1.42 -10.85 5.70
CA TYR A 216 -0.29 -11.01 4.77
C TYR A 216 0.41 -9.67 4.47
N SER A 217 1.65 -9.73 3.99
CA SER A 217 2.39 -8.58 3.46
C SER A 217 3.54 -9.02 2.55
N PHE A 218 4.26 -8.06 1.96
CA PHE A 218 5.54 -8.30 1.30
C PHE A 218 6.77 -8.12 2.21
N ASP A 219 6.55 -8.00 3.53
CA ASP A 219 7.62 -7.78 4.51
C ASP A 219 7.92 -9.05 5.29
N LYS A 220 9.19 -9.48 5.36
CA LYS A 220 9.62 -10.65 6.14
C LYS A 220 9.61 -10.45 7.66
N GLY A 221 9.34 -9.23 8.13
CA GLY A 221 9.22 -8.86 9.54
C GLY A 221 10.51 -9.10 10.32
N SER A 222 10.40 -9.88 11.39
CA SER A 222 11.50 -10.24 12.29
C SER A 222 12.37 -11.40 11.81
N SER A 223 12.05 -12.01 10.66
CA SER A 223 12.83 -13.13 10.10
C SER A 223 14.28 -12.72 9.86
N THR A 224 15.20 -13.42 10.52
CA THR A 224 16.65 -13.25 10.35
C THR A 224 17.21 -14.10 9.21
N GLN A 225 16.40 -14.99 8.64
CA GLN A 225 16.77 -15.79 7.47
C GLN A 225 17.02 -14.86 6.27
N ASN A 226 18.06 -15.15 5.48
CA ASN A 226 18.42 -14.31 4.34
C ASN A 226 17.36 -14.34 3.25
N TYR A 227 16.83 -15.51 2.89
CA TYR A 227 15.76 -15.62 1.89
C TYR A 227 14.39 -15.36 2.52
N PRO A 228 13.57 -14.46 1.95
CA PRO A 228 13.88 -13.58 0.81
C PRO A 228 14.57 -12.27 1.25
N ASN A 229 15.33 -11.66 0.33
CA ASN A 229 15.91 -10.32 0.48
C ASN A 229 15.58 -9.36 -0.69
N SER A 230 14.50 -9.66 -1.40
CA SER A 230 13.93 -8.81 -2.45
C SER A 230 12.41 -8.95 -2.49
N LEU A 231 11.72 -7.98 -3.10
CA LEU A 231 10.27 -8.07 -3.29
C LEU A 231 9.88 -9.28 -4.15
N MET A 232 10.61 -9.56 -5.22
CA MET A 232 10.39 -10.73 -6.09
C MET A 232 10.58 -12.05 -5.34
N GLY A 233 11.53 -12.12 -4.40
CA GLY A 233 11.68 -13.27 -3.49
C GLY A 233 10.51 -13.42 -2.54
N CYS A 234 10.00 -12.33 -1.96
CA CYS A 234 8.77 -12.36 -1.14
C CYS A 234 7.58 -12.89 -1.93
N ILE A 235 7.40 -12.41 -3.17
CA ILE A 235 6.35 -12.85 -4.08
C ILE A 235 6.50 -14.34 -4.41
N ALA A 236 7.72 -14.78 -4.77
CA ALA A 236 7.97 -16.17 -5.12
C ALA A 236 7.76 -17.12 -3.94
N LEU A 237 8.23 -16.74 -2.75
CA LEU A 237 7.99 -17.51 -1.51
C LEU A 237 6.49 -17.63 -1.22
N LEU A 238 5.73 -16.55 -1.37
CA LEU A 238 4.29 -16.56 -1.16
C LEU A 238 3.59 -17.49 -2.18
N ARG A 239 3.94 -17.39 -3.47
CA ARG A 239 3.41 -18.27 -4.52
C ARG A 239 3.74 -19.74 -4.25
N GLN A 240 4.99 -20.03 -3.88
CA GLN A 240 5.40 -21.38 -3.54
C GLN A 240 4.65 -21.87 -2.30
N THR A 241 4.45 -21.04 -1.28
CA THR A 241 3.66 -21.39 -0.09
C THR A 241 2.22 -21.79 -0.44
N TYR A 242 1.56 -21.10 -1.37
CA TYR A 242 0.24 -21.51 -1.88
C TYR A 242 0.27 -22.91 -2.51
N LEU A 243 1.24 -23.19 -3.37
CA LEU A 243 1.41 -24.50 -4.02
C LEU A 243 1.72 -25.61 -2.99
N ASP A 244 2.59 -25.31 -2.03
CA ASP A 244 2.99 -26.22 -0.95
C ASP A 244 1.79 -26.56 -0.07
N ALA A 245 0.99 -25.55 0.28
CA ALA A 245 -0.22 -25.74 1.06
C ALA A 245 -1.26 -26.60 0.32
N GLN A 246 -1.43 -26.40 -0.99
CA GLN A 246 -2.30 -27.23 -1.82
C GLN A 246 -1.81 -28.68 -1.89
N TRP A 247 -0.51 -28.90 -2.10
CA TRP A 247 0.11 -30.23 -2.08
C TRP A 247 -0.11 -30.92 -0.73
N TYR A 248 0.18 -30.21 0.37
CA TYR A 248 0.10 -30.71 1.74
C TYR A 248 -1.30 -31.17 2.13
N LYS A 249 -2.38 -30.60 1.56
CA LYS A 249 -3.76 -31.08 1.81
C LYS A 249 -3.94 -32.55 1.47
N SER A 250 -3.20 -33.07 0.48
CA SER A 250 -3.38 -34.43 -0.04
C SER A 250 -2.23 -35.39 0.31
N GLN A 251 -1.07 -34.88 0.72
CA GLN A 251 0.15 -35.66 0.93
C GLN A 251 0.79 -35.53 2.34
N PRO A 252 0.03 -35.32 3.43
CA PRO A 252 0.64 -35.07 4.74
C PRO A 252 1.44 -36.27 5.27
N ALA A 253 1.07 -37.50 4.90
CA ALA A 253 1.82 -38.70 5.31
C ALA A 253 3.23 -38.77 4.71
N ARG A 254 3.43 -38.17 3.52
CA ARG A 254 4.73 -38.13 2.83
C ARG A 254 5.60 -36.97 3.33
N GLU A 255 4.99 -35.84 3.64
CA GLU A 255 5.67 -34.62 4.10
C GLU A 255 5.97 -34.63 5.62
N GLY A 256 5.22 -35.42 6.39
CA GLY A 256 5.22 -35.32 7.85
C GLY A 256 4.36 -34.15 8.35
N VAL A 257 4.45 -33.85 9.65
CA VAL A 257 3.68 -32.75 10.25
C VAL A 257 4.33 -31.41 9.88
N ASN A 258 3.54 -30.49 9.32
CA ASN A 258 3.91 -29.10 9.07
C ASN A 258 2.82 -28.16 9.61
N LEU A 259 3.08 -27.57 10.78
CA LEU A 259 2.14 -26.71 11.49
C LEU A 259 1.84 -25.41 10.73
N SER A 260 2.83 -24.85 10.03
CA SER A 260 2.64 -23.63 9.23
C SER A 260 1.69 -23.87 8.05
N LEU A 261 1.87 -24.95 7.29
CA LEU A 261 0.96 -25.30 6.18
C LEU A 261 -0.43 -25.76 6.65
N GLN A 262 -0.52 -26.42 7.81
CA GLN A 262 -1.81 -26.73 8.44
C GLN A 262 -2.59 -25.46 8.79
N ALA A 263 -1.92 -24.52 9.46
CA ALA A 263 -2.54 -23.27 9.87
C ALA A 263 -2.88 -22.38 8.67
N TRP A 264 -2.02 -22.34 7.65
CA TRP A 264 -2.30 -21.70 6.36
C TRP A 264 -3.62 -22.20 5.78
N ASN A 265 -3.74 -23.53 5.63
CA ASN A 265 -4.91 -24.18 5.04
C ASN A 265 -6.19 -23.94 5.86
N ALA A 266 -6.09 -23.94 7.20
CA ALA A 266 -7.20 -23.65 8.09
C ALA A 266 -7.70 -22.19 7.97
N SER A 267 -6.82 -21.26 7.59
CA SER A 267 -7.11 -19.82 7.57
C SER A 267 -7.67 -19.32 6.24
N GLN A 268 -7.62 -20.13 5.16
CA GLN A 268 -8.04 -19.71 3.81
C GLN A 268 -9.54 -19.36 3.68
N GLN A 269 -10.39 -19.80 4.62
CA GLN A 269 -11.83 -19.47 4.66
C GLN A 269 -12.11 -18.11 5.31
N LEU A 270 -11.11 -17.52 5.97
CA LEU A 270 -11.22 -16.21 6.60
C LEU A 270 -11.07 -15.10 5.53
N PRO A 271 -11.65 -13.91 5.76
CA PRO A 271 -11.24 -12.71 5.02
C PRO A 271 -9.72 -12.57 5.02
N GLN A 272 -9.13 -12.25 3.87
CA GLN A 272 -7.68 -12.19 3.70
C GLN A 272 -7.24 -10.73 3.56
N LEU A 273 -6.52 -10.22 4.55
CA LEU A 273 -6.04 -8.85 4.63
C LEU A 273 -4.58 -8.79 4.19
N PHE A 274 -4.27 -7.98 3.18
CA PHE A 274 -2.94 -7.84 2.61
C PHE A 274 -2.42 -6.42 2.80
N GLU A 275 -1.33 -6.26 3.55
CA GLU A 275 -0.65 -4.98 3.68
C GLU A 275 0.26 -4.71 2.49
N THR A 276 0.07 -3.54 1.89
CA THR A 276 0.91 -2.99 0.83
C THR A 276 1.37 -1.58 1.22
N THR A 277 2.49 -1.13 0.64
CA THR A 277 3.07 0.19 0.96
C THR A 277 2.88 1.22 -0.16
N ASP A 278 2.40 0.80 -1.32
CA ASP A 278 2.15 1.66 -2.48
C ASP A 278 1.18 1.01 -3.46
N LYS A 279 0.68 1.84 -4.39
CA LYS A 279 -0.24 1.46 -5.47
C LYS A 279 0.25 0.31 -6.36
N TRP A 280 1.56 0.14 -6.55
CA TRP A 280 2.08 -0.93 -7.38
C TRP A 280 2.08 -2.26 -6.63
N ASP A 281 2.39 -2.23 -5.33
CA ASP A 281 2.25 -3.40 -4.47
C ASP A 281 0.78 -3.83 -4.33
N ALA A 282 -0.18 -2.89 -4.31
CA ALA A 282 -1.61 -3.23 -4.37
C ALA A 282 -1.95 -4.10 -5.60
N LEU A 283 -1.47 -3.71 -6.78
CA LEU A 283 -1.68 -4.48 -8.02
C LEU A 283 -0.91 -5.81 -8.01
N ARG A 284 0.27 -5.87 -7.39
CA ARG A 284 1.03 -7.13 -7.22
C ARG A 284 0.29 -8.11 -6.31
N ALA A 285 -0.25 -7.62 -5.20
CA ALA A 285 -1.04 -8.43 -4.27
C ALA A 285 -2.31 -8.97 -4.95
N ASP A 286 -3.03 -8.12 -5.68
CA ASP A 286 -4.22 -8.50 -6.46
C ASP A 286 -3.90 -9.60 -7.48
N LYS A 287 -2.83 -9.43 -8.26
CA LYS A 287 -2.37 -10.43 -9.23
C LYS A 287 -2.07 -11.79 -8.61
N ILE A 288 -1.41 -11.82 -7.45
CA ILE A 288 -1.17 -13.09 -6.71
C ILE A 288 -2.52 -13.67 -6.24
N GLY A 289 -3.44 -12.82 -5.80
CA GLY A 289 -4.80 -13.20 -5.44
C GLY A 289 -5.50 -13.92 -6.60
N ASP A 290 -5.51 -13.30 -7.78
CA ASP A 290 -6.08 -13.87 -9.02
C ASP A 290 -5.47 -15.23 -9.38
N GLU A 291 -4.14 -15.38 -9.26
CA GLU A 291 -3.44 -16.64 -9.54
C GLU A 291 -3.93 -17.82 -8.69
N PHE A 292 -4.39 -17.56 -7.46
CA PHE A 292 -4.85 -18.58 -6.52
C PHE A 292 -6.34 -18.50 -6.16
N GLY A 293 -7.11 -17.63 -6.84
CA GLY A 293 -8.54 -17.45 -6.61
C GLY A 293 -8.89 -16.81 -5.26
N VAL A 294 -8.04 -15.91 -4.77
CA VAL A 294 -8.19 -15.19 -3.50
C VAL A 294 -8.47 -13.71 -3.78
N GLN A 295 -9.61 -13.20 -3.31
CA GLN A 295 -9.85 -11.76 -3.28
C GLN A 295 -9.32 -11.18 -1.96
N TYR A 296 -8.19 -10.47 -2.03
CA TYR A 296 -7.66 -9.78 -0.87
C TYR A 296 -8.47 -8.51 -0.53
N ILE A 297 -8.53 -8.21 0.76
CA ILE A 297 -8.79 -6.87 1.28
C ILE A 297 -7.42 -6.20 1.38
N ILE A 298 -7.19 -5.11 0.67
CA ILE A 298 -5.85 -4.52 0.50
C ILE A 298 -5.75 -3.28 1.40
N LYS A 299 -4.81 -3.27 2.34
CA LYS A 299 -4.40 -2.03 3.00
C LYS A 299 -3.45 -1.28 2.07
N GLY A 300 -3.89 -0.12 1.61
CA GLY A 300 -3.15 0.71 0.65
C GLY A 300 -2.02 1.50 1.31
N GLY A 301 -1.17 2.09 0.47
CA GLY A 301 -0.06 2.96 0.87
C GLY A 301 -0.42 4.44 0.98
N GLY A 302 -1.62 4.86 0.59
CA GLY A 302 -2.05 6.27 0.61
C GLY A 302 -1.76 7.01 -0.71
N ASN A 303 -1.51 6.27 -1.78
CA ASN A 303 -1.16 6.83 -3.10
C ASN A 303 -1.87 6.13 -4.28
N GLU A 304 -2.88 5.32 -3.98
CA GLU A 304 -3.72 4.59 -4.92
C GLU A 304 -4.54 5.54 -5.81
N TYR A 305 -4.85 6.75 -5.33
CA TYR A 305 -5.52 7.80 -6.11
C TYR A 305 -4.79 8.17 -7.42
N GLN A 306 -3.51 7.85 -7.53
CA GLN A 306 -2.72 8.09 -8.73
C GLN A 306 -3.11 7.15 -9.89
N ARG A 307 -3.75 6.00 -9.61
CA ARG A 307 -4.09 4.93 -10.57
C ARG A 307 -5.49 4.34 -10.31
N ILE A 308 -6.48 5.21 -10.08
CA ILE A 308 -7.88 4.81 -9.79
C ILE A 308 -8.48 3.81 -10.80
N PRO A 309 -8.27 3.96 -12.14
CA PRO A 309 -8.78 2.96 -13.09
C PRO A 309 -8.24 1.55 -12.82
N GLU A 310 -6.95 1.43 -12.52
CA GLU A 310 -6.33 0.16 -12.15
C GLU A 310 -6.83 -0.35 -10.80
N MET A 311 -6.98 0.52 -9.79
CA MET A 311 -7.55 0.12 -8.50
C MET A 311 -8.98 -0.40 -8.63
N ALA A 312 -9.80 0.21 -9.48
CA ALA A 312 -11.17 -0.26 -9.75
C ALA A 312 -11.18 -1.63 -10.45
N ALA A 313 -10.19 -1.90 -11.32
CA ALA A 313 -10.09 -3.15 -12.05
C ALA A 313 -9.80 -4.36 -11.13
N THR A 314 -9.11 -4.15 -10.00
CA THR A 314 -8.85 -5.20 -8.99
C THR A 314 -10.13 -5.77 -8.36
N LYS A 315 -11.22 -4.98 -8.34
CA LYS A 315 -12.44 -5.27 -7.58
C LYS A 315 -12.22 -5.53 -6.08
N ALA A 316 -11.02 -5.24 -5.57
CA ALA A 316 -10.68 -5.40 -4.18
C ALA A 316 -11.40 -4.36 -3.32
N THR A 317 -11.55 -4.67 -2.04
CA THR A 317 -11.94 -3.67 -1.04
C THR A 317 -10.67 -3.15 -0.38
N PHE A 318 -10.57 -1.82 -0.25
CA PHE A 318 -9.36 -1.18 0.27
C PHE A 318 -9.52 -0.71 1.72
N VAL A 319 -8.42 -0.75 2.48
CA VAL A 319 -8.29 -0.08 3.77
C VAL A 319 -7.35 1.10 3.56
N LEU A 320 -7.90 2.31 3.59
CA LEU A 320 -7.17 3.54 3.27
C LEU A 320 -6.60 4.18 4.54
N PRO A 321 -5.27 4.28 4.68
CA PRO A 321 -4.68 5.04 5.76
C PRO A 321 -4.90 6.54 5.53
N LEU A 322 -5.29 7.26 6.58
CA LEU A 322 -5.45 8.71 6.52
C LEU A 322 -4.17 9.47 6.90
N ASN A 323 -3.00 8.90 6.59
CA ASN A 323 -1.69 9.47 6.86
C ASN A 323 -1.25 10.42 5.74
N PHE A 324 -1.91 11.58 5.64
CA PHE A 324 -1.58 12.53 4.58
C PHE A 324 -0.22 13.21 4.82
N PRO A 325 0.59 13.42 3.76
CA PRO A 325 1.82 14.20 3.84
C PRO A 325 1.61 15.57 4.48
N GLY A 326 2.48 15.91 5.43
CA GLY A 326 2.54 17.25 6.04
C GLY A 326 3.04 18.31 5.06
N ALA A 327 2.73 19.57 5.33
CA ALA A 327 3.23 20.71 4.54
C ALA A 327 4.75 20.75 4.57
N ILE A 328 5.38 21.00 3.43
CA ILE A 328 6.83 21.07 3.26
C ILE A 328 7.28 22.52 3.46
N ASP A 329 8.36 22.72 4.20
CA ASP A 329 8.99 24.03 4.35
C ASP A 329 9.70 24.41 3.06
N MET A 330 9.22 25.47 2.40
CA MET A 330 9.72 25.98 1.13
C MET A 330 10.30 27.40 1.25
N GLU A 331 10.60 27.87 2.46
CA GLU A 331 11.10 29.24 2.68
C GLU A 331 12.50 29.46 2.12
N ASP A 332 13.41 28.48 2.25
CA ASP A 332 14.76 28.55 1.68
C ASP A 332 14.77 27.99 0.24
N PRO A 333 15.08 28.80 -0.79
CA PRO A 333 15.20 28.33 -2.17
C PRO A 333 16.27 27.25 -2.39
N ALA A 334 17.32 27.20 -1.57
CA ALA A 334 18.35 26.17 -1.66
C ALA A 334 17.82 24.81 -1.22
N ASP A 335 17.17 24.75 -0.06
CA ASP A 335 16.54 23.53 0.45
C ASP A 335 15.37 23.10 -0.43
N ALA A 336 14.59 24.07 -0.91
CA ALA A 336 13.46 23.84 -1.80
C ALA A 336 13.85 23.07 -3.07
N ARG A 337 15.13 23.07 -3.52
CA ARG A 337 15.58 22.30 -4.70
C ARG A 337 15.58 20.79 -4.47
N PHE A 338 15.65 20.34 -3.22
CA PHE A 338 15.65 18.91 -2.89
C PHE A 338 14.26 18.27 -2.97
N VAL A 339 13.20 19.08 -2.90
CA VAL A 339 11.81 18.60 -2.96
C VAL A 339 11.44 18.31 -4.40
N SER A 340 11.02 17.09 -4.73
CA SER A 340 10.56 16.76 -6.07
C SER A 340 9.17 17.36 -6.37
N LEU A 341 8.82 17.55 -7.64
CA LEU A 341 7.45 17.98 -7.98
C LEU A 341 6.42 16.90 -7.59
N ALA A 342 6.80 15.62 -7.62
CA ALA A 342 5.95 14.51 -7.19
C ALA A 342 5.57 14.64 -5.70
N GLU A 343 6.52 14.95 -4.82
CA GLU A 343 6.24 15.17 -3.40
C GLU A 343 5.29 16.36 -3.15
N MET A 344 5.49 17.48 -3.85
CA MET A 344 4.62 18.65 -3.72
C MET A 344 3.20 18.34 -4.18
N LYS A 345 3.06 17.57 -5.27
CA LYS A 345 1.75 17.13 -5.76
C LYS A 345 1.13 16.06 -4.87
N HIS A 346 1.93 15.19 -4.25
CA HIS A 346 1.43 14.22 -3.28
C HIS A 346 0.86 14.93 -2.05
N TRP A 347 1.54 15.99 -1.57
CA TRP A 347 1.02 16.88 -0.53
C TRP A 347 -0.36 17.47 -0.86
N GLU A 348 -0.54 17.94 -2.09
CA GLU A 348 -1.81 18.53 -2.55
C GLU A 348 -2.91 17.48 -2.75
N LEU A 349 -2.59 16.33 -3.35
CA LEU A 349 -3.58 15.40 -3.90
C LEU A 349 -3.90 14.21 -3.00
N ALA A 350 -3.02 13.78 -2.08
CA ALA A 350 -3.31 12.65 -1.19
C ALA A 350 -4.65 12.78 -0.42
N PRO A 351 -5.07 13.97 0.06
CA PRO A 351 -6.38 14.13 0.71
C PRO A 351 -7.59 13.83 -0.18
N THR A 352 -7.43 13.81 -1.52
CA THR A 352 -8.50 13.47 -2.47
C THR A 352 -8.79 11.98 -2.55
N GLU A 353 -7.92 11.12 -2.00
CA GLU A 353 -7.98 9.68 -2.23
C GLU A 353 -9.31 9.03 -1.82
N PRO A 354 -9.85 9.24 -0.61
CA PRO A 354 -11.15 8.68 -0.26
C PRO A 354 -12.29 9.14 -1.20
N ALA A 355 -12.24 10.40 -1.64
CA ALA A 355 -13.23 10.96 -2.58
C ALA A 355 -13.09 10.33 -3.97
N ALA A 356 -11.86 10.07 -4.41
CA ALA A 356 -11.58 9.41 -5.68
C ALA A 356 -12.10 7.96 -5.68
N PHE A 357 -11.93 7.24 -4.57
CA PHE A 357 -12.49 5.90 -4.37
C PHE A 357 -14.03 5.90 -4.36
N GLU A 358 -14.64 6.84 -3.63
CA GLU A 358 -16.10 7.01 -3.61
C GLU A 358 -16.64 7.25 -5.03
N LYS A 359 -16.04 8.20 -5.77
CA LYS A 359 -16.45 8.54 -7.13
C LYS A 359 -16.30 7.38 -8.11
N ALA A 360 -15.28 6.55 -7.92
CA ALA A 360 -15.04 5.36 -8.74
C ALA A 360 -15.88 4.15 -8.32
N GLY A 361 -16.64 4.23 -7.22
CA GLY A 361 -17.43 3.12 -6.70
C GLY A 361 -16.59 1.99 -6.10
N ILE A 362 -15.34 2.27 -5.72
CA ILE A 362 -14.45 1.28 -5.12
C ILE A 362 -14.82 1.16 -3.63
N PRO A 363 -15.10 -0.05 -3.10
CA PRO A 363 -15.37 -0.22 -1.67
C PRO A 363 -14.11 0.08 -0.84
N PHE A 364 -14.27 0.85 0.24
CA PHE A 364 -13.15 1.12 1.15
C PHE A 364 -13.58 1.31 2.62
N CYS A 365 -12.62 1.09 3.51
CA CYS A 365 -12.64 1.46 4.92
C CYS A 365 -11.58 2.53 5.21
N LEU A 366 -11.73 3.26 6.31
CA LEU A 366 -10.73 4.22 6.79
C LEU A 366 -10.05 3.66 8.05
N THR A 367 -8.72 3.79 8.13
CA THR A 367 -7.92 3.30 9.27
C THR A 367 -7.03 4.39 9.86
N ALA A 368 -6.77 4.29 11.17
CA ALA A 368 -5.78 5.11 11.85
C ALA A 368 -4.34 4.58 11.71
N ALA A 369 -4.14 3.46 11.00
CA ALA A 369 -2.82 2.93 10.70
C ALA A 369 -1.91 4.00 10.05
N ASP A 370 -0.61 3.84 10.27
CA ASP A 370 0.48 4.70 9.78
C ASP A 370 0.51 6.14 10.33
N LEU A 371 -0.51 6.58 11.07
CA LEU A 371 -0.48 7.87 11.76
C LEU A 371 0.53 7.86 12.92
N LYS A 372 1.43 8.84 12.92
CA LYS A 372 2.33 9.11 14.06
C LYS A 372 1.55 9.51 15.32
N ASP A 373 0.43 10.20 15.14
CA ASP A 373 -0.48 10.60 16.22
C ASP A 373 -1.93 10.31 15.81
N VAL A 374 -2.53 9.32 16.46
CA VAL A 374 -3.91 8.88 16.23
C VAL A 374 -4.92 10.02 16.46
N LYS A 375 -4.57 11.04 17.25
CA LYS A 375 -5.44 12.21 17.48
C LYS A 375 -5.70 13.03 16.21
N GLN A 376 -4.86 12.88 15.19
CA GLN A 376 -5.04 13.53 13.89
C GLN A 376 -6.13 12.85 13.04
N PHE A 377 -6.57 11.64 13.40
CA PHE A 377 -7.46 10.83 12.58
C PHE A 377 -8.73 11.58 12.16
N LEU A 378 -9.51 12.09 13.13
CA LEU A 378 -10.75 12.84 12.83
C LEU A 378 -10.49 14.13 12.04
N ALA A 379 -9.36 14.80 12.27
CA ALA A 379 -8.97 15.97 11.48
C ALA A 379 -8.69 15.59 10.01
N ASN A 380 -8.06 14.43 9.78
CA ASN A 380 -7.79 13.93 8.43
C ASN A 380 -9.07 13.39 7.76
N VAL A 381 -10.02 12.81 8.50
CA VAL A 381 -11.37 12.49 7.95
C VAL A 381 -12.05 13.77 7.44
N ARG A 382 -12.04 14.84 8.25
CA ARG A 382 -12.59 16.15 7.85
C ARG A 382 -11.85 16.75 6.65
N LYS A 383 -10.53 16.59 6.60
CA LYS A 383 -9.72 17.00 5.44
C LYS A 383 -10.15 16.21 4.19
N ALA A 384 -10.34 14.90 4.26
CA ALA A 384 -10.85 14.12 3.12
C ALA A 384 -12.24 14.63 2.66
N ILE A 385 -13.13 14.97 3.61
CA ILE A 385 -14.46 15.54 3.32
C ILE A 385 -14.33 16.90 2.62
N SER A 386 -13.44 17.79 3.08
CA SER A 386 -13.20 19.08 2.40
C SER A 386 -12.59 18.91 0.99
N TYR A 387 -12.00 17.75 0.70
CA TYR A 387 -11.47 17.36 -0.61
C TYR A 387 -12.44 16.49 -1.43
N GLY A 388 -13.70 16.33 -1.00
CA GLY A 388 -14.79 15.80 -1.81
C GLY A 388 -15.41 14.49 -1.32
N LEU A 389 -14.92 13.89 -0.23
CA LEU A 389 -15.54 12.70 0.38
C LEU A 389 -16.89 13.09 1.01
N SER A 390 -17.96 12.34 0.77
CA SER A 390 -19.23 12.60 1.44
C SER A 390 -19.20 12.18 2.92
N GLU A 391 -19.87 12.94 3.79
CA GLU A 391 -20.00 12.59 5.22
C GLU A 391 -20.64 11.22 5.42
N GLN A 392 -21.63 10.88 4.60
CA GLN A 392 -22.30 9.59 4.63
C GLN A 392 -21.33 8.45 4.30
N LYS A 393 -20.50 8.60 3.27
CA LYS A 393 -19.51 7.57 2.91
C LYS A 393 -18.39 7.49 3.92
N ALA A 394 -17.96 8.61 4.50
CA ALA A 394 -17.01 8.62 5.61
C ALA A 394 -17.53 7.80 6.80
N LEU A 395 -18.79 8.01 7.21
CA LEU A 395 -19.39 7.25 8.31
C LEU A 395 -19.54 5.76 7.96
N ASP A 396 -19.97 5.43 6.74
CA ASP A 396 -20.09 4.05 6.26
C ASP A 396 -18.74 3.30 6.24
N ALA A 397 -17.67 3.97 5.81
CA ALA A 397 -16.29 3.46 5.77
C ALA A 397 -15.66 3.31 7.17
N LEU A 398 -16.23 3.94 8.20
CA LEU A 398 -15.80 3.84 9.59
C LEU A 398 -16.63 2.85 10.42
N THR A 399 -17.79 2.39 9.92
CA THR A 399 -18.76 1.62 10.73
C THR A 399 -19.23 0.36 10.02
N LYS A 400 -20.17 0.47 9.08
CA LYS A 400 -20.84 -0.66 8.42
C LYS A 400 -19.90 -1.46 7.53
N THR A 401 -19.13 -0.79 6.67
CA THR A 401 -18.22 -1.46 5.72
C THR A 401 -17.18 -2.32 6.44
N PRO A 402 -16.36 -1.77 7.36
CA PRO A 402 -15.36 -2.57 8.08
C PRO A 402 -15.99 -3.72 8.88
N ALA A 403 -17.10 -3.47 9.58
CA ALA A 403 -17.80 -4.52 10.32
C ALA A 403 -18.34 -5.65 9.41
N THR A 404 -18.80 -5.33 8.21
CA THR A 404 -19.30 -6.32 7.24
C THR A 404 -18.17 -7.19 6.70
N LEU A 405 -17.01 -6.60 6.37
CA LEU A 405 -15.85 -7.31 5.82
C LEU A 405 -15.34 -8.40 6.75
N VAL A 406 -15.24 -8.10 8.05
CA VAL A 406 -14.82 -9.08 9.08
C VAL A 406 -15.98 -9.91 9.62
N LYS A 407 -17.12 -9.88 8.91
CA LYS A 407 -18.37 -10.60 9.21
C LYS A 407 -18.93 -10.32 10.61
N ALA A 408 -18.71 -9.14 11.18
CA ALA A 408 -19.09 -8.76 12.54
C ALA A 408 -20.18 -7.66 12.60
N TYR A 409 -20.84 -7.35 11.48
CA TYR A 409 -21.92 -6.38 11.46
C TYR A 409 -23.11 -6.80 12.34
N ASP A 410 -23.28 -8.09 12.66
CA ASP A 410 -24.26 -8.56 13.65
C ASP A 410 -23.93 -8.16 15.09
N LYS A 411 -22.69 -7.70 15.35
CA LYS A 411 -22.20 -7.31 16.68
C LYS A 411 -21.91 -5.82 16.82
N VAL A 412 -21.39 -5.18 15.78
CA VAL A 412 -20.92 -3.78 15.80
C VAL A 412 -21.24 -3.05 14.49
N GLY A 413 -20.97 -1.74 14.42
CA GLY A 413 -21.10 -0.94 13.19
C GLY A 413 -22.46 -0.28 12.95
N SER A 414 -23.43 -0.45 13.87
CA SER A 414 -24.66 0.35 13.92
C SER A 414 -25.25 0.31 15.34
N LEU A 415 -26.33 1.07 15.57
CA LEU A 415 -27.05 1.11 16.85
C LEU A 415 -28.35 0.26 16.84
N ASP A 416 -28.31 -0.90 16.17
CA ASP A 416 -29.43 -1.85 16.19
C ASP A 416 -29.51 -2.63 17.51
N ALA A 417 -30.73 -2.99 17.91
CA ALA A 417 -30.98 -3.85 19.06
C ALA A 417 -30.23 -5.20 18.93
N GLY A 418 -29.67 -5.68 20.05
CA GLY A 418 -28.90 -6.91 20.14
C GLY A 418 -27.39 -6.74 19.89
N LYS A 419 -26.95 -5.64 19.29
CA LYS A 419 -25.53 -5.33 19.07
C LYS A 419 -24.84 -4.87 20.36
N LEU A 420 -23.51 -4.90 20.38
CA LEU A 420 -22.72 -4.34 21.47
C LEU A 420 -22.97 -2.84 21.57
N ALA A 421 -23.06 -2.34 22.80
CA ALA A 421 -23.23 -0.93 23.11
C ALA A 421 -21.91 -0.16 22.89
N ASN A 422 -21.55 0.00 21.61
CA ASN A 422 -20.38 0.73 21.13
C ASN A 422 -20.85 2.02 20.43
N PHE A 423 -20.82 3.15 21.11
CA PHE A 423 -21.32 4.42 20.58
C PHE A 423 -20.59 5.66 21.09
N LEU A 424 -20.64 6.72 20.30
CA LEU A 424 -20.07 8.03 20.58
C LEU A 424 -21.18 9.00 21.01
N ILE A 425 -20.87 9.92 21.92
CA ILE A 425 -21.73 11.07 22.22
C ILE A 425 -21.00 12.36 21.88
N THR A 426 -21.59 13.18 21.01
CA THR A 426 -20.98 14.42 20.51
C THR A 426 -21.88 15.64 20.74
N SER A 427 -21.28 16.84 20.68
CA SER A 427 -21.98 18.13 20.80
C SER A 427 -22.79 18.53 19.57
N GLY A 428 -22.59 17.86 18.43
CA GLY A 428 -23.14 18.23 17.13
C GLY A 428 -22.84 17.17 16.08
N PRO A 429 -23.12 17.44 14.79
CA PRO A 429 -22.75 16.55 13.68
C PRO A 429 -21.27 16.16 13.72
N LEU A 430 -20.98 14.86 13.64
CA LEU A 430 -19.66 14.28 13.98
C LEU A 430 -18.48 14.95 13.26
N PHE A 431 -18.65 15.24 11.97
CA PHE A 431 -17.58 15.75 11.10
C PHE A 431 -17.49 17.28 11.05
N ASN A 432 -18.35 18.01 11.76
CA ASN A 432 -18.17 19.46 11.88
C ASN A 432 -16.90 19.77 12.71
N GLU A 433 -16.09 20.71 12.24
CA GLU A 433 -14.81 21.09 12.87
C GLU A 433 -14.96 21.43 14.36
N LYS A 434 -16.06 22.09 14.73
CA LYS A 434 -16.35 22.54 16.11
C LYS A 434 -16.99 21.47 16.99
N THR A 435 -17.30 20.29 16.44
CA THR A 435 -17.92 19.22 17.21
C THR A 435 -16.94 18.62 18.21
N ILE A 436 -17.40 18.56 19.46
CA ILE A 436 -16.70 17.97 20.59
C ILE A 436 -17.17 16.52 20.73
N LEU A 437 -16.23 15.58 20.77
CA LEU A 437 -16.48 14.21 21.21
C LEU A 437 -16.42 14.18 22.75
N TYR A 438 -17.57 13.97 23.40
CA TYR A 438 -17.65 13.96 24.86
C TYR A 438 -17.30 12.60 25.43
N GLN A 439 -17.90 11.55 24.88
CA GLN A 439 -17.82 10.19 25.42
C GLN A 439 -17.74 9.18 24.29
N ASN A 440 -17.00 8.11 24.53
CA ASN A 440 -17.03 6.89 23.74
C ASN A 440 -17.43 5.76 24.70
N TRP A 441 -18.53 5.10 24.40
CA TRP A 441 -19.03 3.96 25.17
C TRP A 441 -18.60 2.69 24.43
N VAL A 442 -17.96 1.76 25.14
CA VAL A 442 -17.50 0.49 24.56
C VAL A 442 -17.97 -0.66 25.43
N GLN A 443 -18.77 -1.55 24.85
CA GLN A 443 -19.55 -2.58 25.54
C GLN A 443 -20.32 -2.02 26.73
N GLY A 444 -20.92 -0.84 26.56
CA GLY A 444 -21.69 -0.16 27.62
C GLY A 444 -20.84 0.43 28.76
N ASN A 445 -19.51 0.37 28.68
CA ASN A 445 -18.62 1.06 29.62
C ASN A 445 -18.35 2.47 29.11
N ARG A 446 -18.51 3.47 30.00
CA ARG A 446 -18.33 4.89 29.66
C ARG A 446 -16.85 5.29 29.71
N TYR A 447 -16.31 5.75 28.59
CA TYR A 447 -15.01 6.43 28.52
C TYR A 447 -15.23 7.91 28.24
N THR A 448 -14.88 8.76 29.21
CA THR A 448 -14.98 10.21 29.06
C THR A 448 -13.79 10.73 28.29
N ILE A 449 -14.04 11.34 27.13
CA ILE A 449 -13.02 11.94 26.26
C ILE A 449 -12.82 13.41 26.64
N LYS A 450 -13.92 14.17 26.67
CA LYS A 450 -13.97 15.54 27.18
C LYS A 450 -15.19 15.69 28.08
N ALA A 451 -14.96 15.93 29.37
CA ALA A 451 -16.03 16.18 30.34
C ALA A 451 -16.54 17.62 30.25
N ASP A 452 -15.63 18.55 29.97
CA ASP A 452 -15.90 19.98 29.95
C ASP A 452 -16.80 20.33 28.76
N GLY A 453 -17.81 21.17 29.04
CA GLY A 453 -18.79 21.57 28.04
C GLY A 453 -19.92 20.57 27.80
N TRP A 454 -20.05 19.49 28.58
CA TRP A 454 -21.23 18.61 28.53
C TRP A 454 -22.52 19.42 28.76
N ASN A 455 -22.48 20.34 29.72
CA ASN A 455 -23.48 21.39 29.89
C ASN A 455 -22.87 22.68 29.34
N ASP A 456 -23.41 23.20 28.23
CA ASP A 456 -22.92 24.45 27.66
C ASP A 456 -23.32 25.61 28.57
N ILE A 457 -22.30 26.22 29.19
CA ILE A 457 -22.46 27.32 30.12
C ILE A 457 -22.36 28.70 29.45
N ARG A 458 -22.23 28.75 28.12
CA ARG A 458 -22.14 30.03 27.40
C ARG A 458 -23.49 30.75 27.42
N GLY A 459 -23.44 32.06 27.61
CA GLY A 459 -24.64 32.87 27.76
C GLY A 459 -24.39 34.14 28.54
N ILE A 460 -25.46 34.90 28.72
CA ILE A 460 -25.46 36.12 29.53
C ILE A 460 -26.02 35.78 30.90
N TYR A 461 -25.29 36.18 31.94
CA TYR A 461 -25.64 35.94 33.34
C TYR A 461 -25.70 37.25 34.11
N THR A 462 -26.58 37.28 35.11
CA THR A 462 -26.60 38.32 36.14
C THR A 462 -25.94 37.76 37.40
N VAL A 463 -24.77 38.30 37.76
CA VAL A 463 -24.00 37.95 38.96
C VAL A 463 -24.37 38.92 40.08
N ASN A 464 -25.04 38.44 41.12
CA ASN A 464 -25.41 39.21 42.30
C ASN A 464 -24.46 38.90 43.46
N LEU A 465 -23.91 39.94 44.11
CA LEU A 465 -23.12 39.81 45.35
C LEU A 465 -23.96 40.21 46.58
N SER A 466 -23.76 39.52 47.71
CA SER A 466 -24.43 39.82 48.98
C SER A 466 -23.43 39.75 50.16
N PRO A 467 -23.18 40.88 50.87
CA PRO A 467 -23.57 42.25 50.51
C PRO A 467 -22.77 42.74 49.29
N GLY A 468 -23.37 43.51 48.39
CA GLY A 468 -22.64 44.08 47.25
C GLY A 468 -23.49 44.44 46.04
N ALA A 469 -22.79 44.70 44.93
CA ALA A 469 -23.38 45.11 43.66
C ALA A 469 -23.71 43.92 42.74
N THR A 470 -24.51 44.20 41.71
CA THR A 470 -24.85 43.26 40.64
C THR A 470 -24.06 43.58 39.37
N TYR A 471 -23.54 42.54 38.70
CA TYR A 471 -22.81 42.64 37.44
C TYR A 471 -23.48 41.81 36.35
N THR A 472 -23.49 42.32 35.12
CA THR A 472 -23.86 41.50 33.95
C THR A 472 -22.58 40.95 33.33
N VAL A 473 -22.52 39.64 33.13
CA VAL A 473 -21.38 38.97 32.52
C VAL A 473 -21.81 38.14 31.32
N GLU A 474 -20.95 38.08 30.31
CA GLU A 474 -21.07 37.21 29.16
C GLU A 474 -20.03 36.10 29.29
N VAL A 475 -20.49 34.85 29.26
CA VAL A 475 -19.64 33.68 29.07
C VAL A 475 -19.68 33.35 27.58
N ARG A 476 -18.55 33.54 26.90
CA ARG A 476 -18.35 33.34 25.45
C ARG A 476 -17.23 32.33 25.19
N GLY A 477 -16.74 32.25 23.95
CA GLY A 477 -15.69 31.30 23.57
C GLY A 477 -16.28 29.97 23.11
N THR A 478 -15.59 28.87 23.40
CA THR A 478 -16.07 27.51 23.08
C THR A 478 -16.63 26.83 24.33
N ALA A 479 -17.51 25.84 24.17
CA ALA A 479 -18.08 25.11 25.31
C ALA A 479 -17.00 24.45 26.21
N THR A 480 -15.85 24.10 25.63
CA THR A 480 -14.69 23.50 26.33
C THR A 480 -13.65 24.50 26.80
N ALA A 481 -13.68 25.75 26.32
CA ALA A 481 -12.77 26.81 26.71
C ALA A 481 -13.55 28.12 26.83
N PRO A 482 -14.36 28.27 27.90
CA PRO A 482 -15.17 29.45 28.12
C PRO A 482 -14.28 30.66 28.41
N LEU A 483 -14.70 31.82 27.91
CA LEU A 483 -14.11 33.12 28.17
C LEU A 483 -15.14 34.00 28.86
N LEU A 484 -14.72 34.80 29.83
CA LEU A 484 -15.62 35.68 30.59
C LEU A 484 -15.46 37.12 30.16
N SER A 485 -16.55 37.87 30.09
CA SER A 485 -16.53 39.30 29.87
C SER A 485 -17.55 40.00 30.74
N VAL A 486 -17.14 41.10 31.37
CA VAL A 486 -18.02 41.92 32.20
C VAL A 486 -18.62 42.99 31.30
N LEU A 487 -19.95 42.99 31.15
CA LEU A 487 -20.68 43.91 30.30
C LEU A 487 -20.97 45.19 31.07
N GLN A 488 -20.20 46.24 30.79
CA GLN A 488 -20.39 47.62 31.28
C GLN A 488 -20.34 48.58 30.10
N LYS A 489 -20.23 49.91 30.35
CA LYS A 489 -20.05 50.92 29.29
C LYS A 489 -18.88 50.57 28.34
N ASP A 490 -17.79 50.06 28.91
CA ASP A 490 -16.73 49.35 28.19
C ASP A 490 -16.78 47.86 28.56
N THR A 491 -16.69 46.94 27.59
CA THR A 491 -16.63 45.50 27.88
C THR A 491 -15.23 45.12 28.38
N LEU A 492 -15.15 44.55 29.59
CA LEU A 492 -13.88 44.19 30.23
C LEU A 492 -13.65 42.67 30.21
N PRO A 493 -12.47 42.17 29.77
CA PRO A 493 -12.18 40.74 29.74
C PRO A 493 -11.92 40.19 31.15
N GLY A 494 -12.76 39.27 31.60
CA GLY A 494 -12.59 38.55 32.87
C GLY A 494 -11.90 37.19 32.68
N ARG A 495 -11.65 36.50 33.79
CA ARG A 495 -11.19 35.10 33.78
C ARG A 495 -12.28 34.19 34.34
N ILE A 496 -12.50 33.07 33.67
CA ILE A 496 -13.34 31.96 34.15
C ILE A 496 -12.49 30.70 34.08
N ASP A 497 -12.63 29.85 35.10
CA ASP A 497 -12.05 28.52 35.14
C ASP A 497 -13.13 27.57 35.66
N VAL A 498 -13.37 26.48 34.93
CA VAL A 498 -14.41 25.50 35.23
C VAL A 498 -13.78 24.14 35.26
N ASN A 499 -14.00 23.41 36.35
CA ASN A 499 -13.56 22.04 36.51
C ASN A 499 -14.71 21.20 37.09
N GLY A 500 -15.35 20.42 36.23
CA GLY A 500 -16.58 19.72 36.58
C GLY A 500 -17.69 20.69 36.97
N LYS A 501 -18.16 20.60 38.23
CA LYS A 501 -19.16 21.54 38.77
C LYS A 501 -18.54 22.75 39.47
N LEU A 502 -17.23 22.79 39.68
CA LEU A 502 -16.57 23.92 40.33
C LEU A 502 -16.32 25.03 39.31
N VAL A 503 -16.57 26.28 39.72
CA VAL A 503 -16.32 27.46 38.91
C VAL A 503 -15.58 28.51 39.72
N SER A 504 -14.58 29.13 39.10
CA SER A 504 -13.97 30.35 39.61
C SER A 504 -14.08 31.48 38.59
N LEU A 505 -14.40 32.69 39.08
CA LEU A 505 -14.56 33.89 38.26
C LEU A 505 -13.67 35.00 38.80
N SER A 506 -13.01 35.73 37.90
CA SER A 506 -12.33 36.99 38.20
C SER A 506 -12.94 38.09 37.35
N LEU A 507 -13.67 39.00 38.00
CA LEU A 507 -14.38 40.11 37.36
C LEU A 507 -13.58 41.41 37.55
N PRO A 508 -12.95 41.95 36.50
CA PRO A 508 -12.38 43.29 36.56
C PRO A 508 -13.50 44.34 36.53
N LEU A 509 -13.37 45.37 37.37
CA LEU A 509 -14.32 46.50 37.41
C LEU A 509 -13.79 47.75 36.70
N VAL A 510 -12.49 47.81 36.42
CA VAL A 510 -11.82 48.93 35.74
C VAL A 510 -10.81 48.37 34.73
N LYS A 511 -10.72 49.00 33.57
CA LYS A 511 -9.72 48.67 32.54
C LYS A 511 -8.30 48.79 33.11
N ASN A 512 -7.51 47.72 33.04
CA ASN A 512 -6.14 47.62 33.60
C ASN A 512 -6.02 47.77 35.14
N GLY A 513 -7.11 47.60 35.89
CA GLY A 513 -7.09 47.63 37.35
C GLY A 513 -6.43 46.38 37.96
N LYS A 514 -5.74 46.54 39.10
CA LYS A 514 -5.13 45.41 39.85
C LYS A 514 -6.10 44.70 40.81
N ASN A 515 -7.29 45.28 41.04
CA ASN A 515 -8.27 44.77 42.00
C ASN A 515 -9.49 44.20 41.27
N ASN A 516 -9.68 42.89 41.35
CA ASN A 516 -10.79 42.16 40.73
C ASN A 516 -11.68 41.57 41.82
N VAL A 517 -13.00 41.48 41.55
CA VAL A 517 -13.88 40.63 42.34
C VAL A 517 -13.52 39.17 42.01
N ARG A 518 -13.20 38.38 43.03
CA ARG A 518 -12.79 36.97 42.88
C ARG A 518 -13.83 36.07 43.50
N LEU A 519 -14.45 35.21 42.70
CA LEU A 519 -15.57 34.37 43.09
C LEU A 519 -15.18 32.90 42.90
N SER A 520 -15.60 32.05 43.83
CA SER A 520 -15.52 30.59 43.72
C SER A 520 -16.88 29.99 44.07
N GLY A 521 -17.30 28.95 43.37
CA GLY A 521 -18.63 28.39 43.57
C GLY A 521 -18.88 27.11 42.80
N ILE A 522 -20.15 26.71 42.78
CA ILE A 522 -20.64 25.50 42.13
C ILE A 522 -21.69 25.89 41.08
N ILE A 523 -21.59 25.28 39.91
CA ILE A 523 -22.57 25.36 38.83
C ILE A 523 -23.70 24.35 39.10
N SER A 524 -24.93 24.84 39.15
CA SER A 524 -26.16 24.04 39.04
C SER A 524 -26.96 24.50 37.82
N ASP A 525 -27.82 23.64 37.28
CA ASP A 525 -28.38 23.72 35.92
C ASP A 525 -28.71 25.13 35.42
N ASN A 526 -29.39 25.97 36.22
CA ASN A 526 -29.69 27.36 35.84
C ASN A 526 -29.11 28.44 36.77
N ASN A 527 -28.45 28.05 37.87
CA ASN A 527 -27.99 28.98 38.90
C ASN A 527 -26.60 28.58 39.42
N TRP A 528 -25.64 29.51 39.41
CA TRP A 528 -24.34 29.28 40.04
C TRP A 528 -24.34 29.94 41.40
N THR A 529 -23.77 29.30 42.41
CA THR A 529 -23.75 29.85 43.77
C THR A 529 -22.40 29.64 44.41
N GLY A 530 -21.99 30.56 45.27
CA GLY A 530 -20.73 30.39 46.00
C GLY A 530 -20.35 31.58 46.88
N THR A 531 -19.07 31.65 47.19
CA THR A 531 -18.45 32.70 48.02
C THR A 531 -17.26 33.31 47.32
N GLY A 532 -16.93 34.55 47.64
CA GLY A 532 -15.79 35.24 47.05
C GLY A 532 -15.33 36.41 47.88
N ALA A 533 -14.47 37.23 47.28
CA ALA A 533 -14.02 38.50 47.83
C ALA A 533 -14.28 39.64 46.85
N ASP A 534 -14.76 40.77 47.35
CA ASP A 534 -14.88 42.02 46.58
C ASP A 534 -13.49 42.66 46.33
N THR A 535 -13.46 43.82 45.68
CA THR A 535 -12.21 44.55 45.37
C THR A 535 -11.47 45.08 46.60
N SER A 536 -12.12 45.10 47.76
CA SER A 536 -11.55 45.55 49.05
C SER A 536 -11.13 44.36 49.93
N GLY A 537 -11.40 43.12 49.50
CA GLY A 537 -11.09 41.90 50.23
C GLY A 537 -12.18 41.41 51.18
N ASN A 538 -13.36 42.05 51.20
CA ASN A 538 -14.46 41.61 52.06
C ASN A 538 -15.10 40.33 51.51
N LEU A 539 -15.49 39.42 52.40
CA LEU A 539 -16.20 38.19 52.03
C LEU A 539 -17.61 38.50 51.51
N VAL A 540 -17.94 37.95 50.34
CA VAL A 540 -19.25 38.07 49.71
C VAL A 540 -19.81 36.70 49.38
N LYS A 541 -21.13 36.52 49.50
CA LYS A 541 -21.85 35.42 48.85
C LYS A 541 -22.27 35.87 47.46
N TRP A 542 -22.29 34.98 46.48
CA TRP A 542 -22.71 35.33 45.13
C TRP A 542 -23.62 34.29 44.49
N THR A 543 -24.47 34.77 43.58
CA THR A 543 -25.28 33.93 42.69
C THR A 543 -25.17 34.43 41.26
N ALA A 544 -25.00 33.55 40.28
CA ALA A 544 -25.21 33.89 38.86
C ALA A 544 -26.48 33.23 38.33
N VAL A 545 -27.38 34.04 37.77
CA VAL A 545 -28.64 33.59 37.17
C VAL A 545 -28.51 33.71 35.65
N PHE A 546 -28.81 32.62 34.93
CA PHE A 546 -28.84 32.63 33.46
C PHE A 546 -29.97 33.53 32.96
N VAL A 547 -29.66 34.47 32.06
CA VAL A 547 -30.63 35.41 31.50
C VAL A 547 -31.10 34.95 30.12
N LYS A 548 -30.14 34.76 29.22
CA LYS A 548 -30.37 34.33 27.84
C LYS A 548 -29.09 33.81 27.22
N THR A 549 -29.23 32.98 26.19
CA THR A 549 -28.10 32.64 25.32
C THR A 549 -27.58 33.92 24.67
N ALA A 550 -26.27 34.13 24.69
CA ALA A 550 -25.66 35.22 23.94
C ALA A 550 -25.94 34.98 22.45
N PRO A 551 -26.28 36.01 21.65
CA PRO A 551 -26.48 35.82 20.23
C PRO A 551 -25.20 35.24 19.63
N GLU A 552 -25.29 34.04 19.06
CA GLU A 552 -24.19 33.52 18.27
C GLU A 552 -23.95 34.54 17.16
N LYS A 553 -22.74 35.12 17.11
CA LYS A 553 -22.29 35.69 15.84
C LYS A 553 -22.39 34.53 14.86
N PRO A 554 -23.13 34.70 13.73
CA PRO A 554 -23.15 33.67 12.71
C PRO A 554 -21.70 33.34 12.45
N ASP A 555 -21.30 32.09 12.69
CA ASP A 555 -20.07 31.64 12.10
C ASP A 555 -20.19 31.99 10.63
N SER A 556 -19.24 32.77 10.13
CA SER A 556 -19.11 32.91 8.69
C SER A 556 -18.95 31.49 8.21
N VAL A 557 -20.03 30.88 7.73
CA VAL A 557 -20.04 29.55 7.16
C VAL A 557 -19.05 29.66 6.04
N ALA A 558 -17.82 29.21 6.29
CA ALA A 558 -16.81 29.12 5.26
C ALA A 558 -17.46 28.18 4.27
N LYS A 559 -17.94 28.73 3.14
CA LYS A 559 -18.47 27.91 2.07
C LYS A 559 -17.39 26.87 1.81
N ASN A 560 -17.77 25.59 1.83
CA ASN A 560 -16.98 24.51 1.25
C ASN A 560 -16.81 24.83 -0.23
N ILE A 561 -15.89 25.75 -0.54
CA ILE A 561 -15.39 25.98 -1.89
C ILE A 561 -14.45 24.80 -2.09
N PRO A 562 -14.74 23.89 -3.03
CA PRO A 562 -13.81 22.81 -3.35
C PRO A 562 -12.44 23.42 -3.61
N LEU A 563 -11.41 22.97 -2.90
CA LEU A 563 -10.05 23.41 -3.18
C LEU A 563 -9.72 23.02 -4.62
N ALA A 564 -9.39 24.02 -5.44
CA ALA A 564 -8.94 23.78 -6.80
C ALA A 564 -7.53 23.17 -6.77
N THR A 565 -7.43 21.86 -6.98
CA THR A 565 -6.16 21.13 -7.07
C THR A 565 -5.60 21.17 -8.49
N GLY A 566 -4.29 20.95 -8.63
CA GLY A 566 -3.68 20.75 -9.95
C GLY A 566 -4.11 19.44 -10.62
N PRO A 567 -3.82 19.28 -11.93
CA PRO A 567 -4.10 18.03 -12.65
C PRO A 567 -3.24 16.87 -12.13
N LEU A 568 -3.72 15.64 -12.36
CA LEU A 568 -2.98 14.40 -12.15
C LEU A 568 -2.06 14.12 -13.36
N TYR A 569 -0.87 13.57 -13.11
CA TYR A 569 0.10 13.22 -14.16
C TYR A 569 0.35 11.71 -14.21
N TYR A 570 0.67 11.20 -15.40
CA TYR A 570 0.96 9.79 -15.68
C TYR A 570 2.30 9.67 -16.42
N PRO A 571 3.37 9.14 -15.78
CA PRO A 571 3.41 8.72 -14.39
C PRO A 571 3.38 9.93 -13.43
N PHE A 572 3.27 9.69 -12.12
CA PHE A 572 3.09 10.74 -11.11
C PHE A 572 4.38 11.53 -10.82
N ASN A 573 4.94 12.19 -11.84
CA ASN A 573 6.13 13.02 -11.74
C ASN A 573 6.04 14.23 -12.70
N GLY A 574 7.07 15.08 -12.72
CA GLY A 574 7.03 16.33 -13.49
C GLY A 574 7.00 16.17 -15.02
N TYR A 575 7.54 15.06 -15.54
CA TYR A 575 7.56 14.75 -16.96
C TYR A 575 6.37 13.86 -17.38
N GLY A 576 5.43 13.60 -16.48
CA GLY A 576 4.24 12.81 -16.79
C GLY A 576 3.18 13.54 -17.60
N TRP A 577 2.38 12.76 -18.31
CA TRP A 577 1.28 13.22 -19.15
C TRP A 577 0.06 13.62 -18.32
N GLU A 578 -0.64 14.69 -18.69
CA GLU A 578 -1.99 14.96 -18.13
C GLU A 578 -3.04 13.98 -18.65
N LYS A 579 -2.83 13.48 -19.87
CA LYS A 579 -3.61 12.43 -20.53
C LYS A 579 -2.64 11.54 -21.27
N LEU A 580 -2.72 10.23 -21.06
CA LEU A 580 -1.86 9.27 -21.74
C LEU A 580 -1.90 9.47 -23.26
N PRO A 581 -0.74 9.43 -23.94
CA PRO A 581 -0.68 9.57 -25.39
C PRO A 581 -1.34 8.37 -26.06
N ARG A 582 -1.77 8.54 -27.31
CA ARG A 582 -2.45 7.51 -28.11
C ARG A 582 -1.72 7.30 -29.42
N GLN A 583 -1.97 6.15 -30.04
CA GLN A 583 -1.46 5.87 -31.38
C GLN A 583 -1.97 6.89 -32.39
N GLU A 584 -1.08 7.29 -33.29
CA GLU A 584 -1.37 8.23 -34.38
C GLU A 584 -0.92 7.64 -35.72
N ASP A 585 -1.64 7.96 -36.78
CA ASP A 585 -1.12 7.76 -38.13
C ASP A 585 -0.10 8.87 -38.42
N LEU A 586 1.14 8.51 -38.77
CA LEU A 586 2.23 9.45 -38.99
C LEU A 586 2.85 9.22 -40.37
N LEU A 587 3.18 10.30 -41.07
CA LEU A 587 4.01 10.24 -42.28
C LEU A 587 5.30 11.02 -42.03
N ILE A 588 6.41 10.30 -41.87
CA ILE A 588 7.73 10.92 -41.79
C ILE A 588 8.23 11.07 -43.21
N ARG A 589 8.36 12.31 -43.68
CA ARG A 589 8.63 12.63 -45.09
C ARG A 589 10.09 13.03 -45.33
N ASN A 590 10.68 12.56 -46.42
CA ASN A 590 11.98 13.01 -46.92
C ASN A 590 13.16 12.85 -45.94
N ALA A 591 13.19 11.76 -45.17
CA ALA A 591 14.31 11.44 -44.27
C ALA A 591 15.37 10.57 -44.95
N THR A 592 16.57 10.53 -44.36
CA THR A 592 17.56 9.46 -44.61
C THR A 592 17.25 8.29 -43.69
N VAL A 593 16.70 7.21 -44.25
CA VAL A 593 16.19 6.05 -43.51
C VAL A 593 17.24 4.96 -43.39
N TRP A 594 17.61 4.61 -42.16
CA TRP A 594 18.51 3.51 -41.82
C TRP A 594 17.67 2.26 -41.59
N THR A 595 17.61 1.38 -42.59
CA THR A 595 16.69 0.23 -42.52
C THR A 595 17.17 -0.85 -41.56
N SER A 596 18.49 -1.01 -41.38
CA SER A 596 19.13 -2.19 -40.75
C SER A 596 18.81 -3.53 -41.43
N GLU A 597 18.17 -3.49 -42.61
CA GLU A 597 17.85 -4.61 -43.48
C GLU A 597 18.87 -4.68 -44.64
N LYS A 598 18.61 -5.52 -45.65
CA LYS A 598 19.47 -5.64 -46.84
C LYS A 598 19.49 -4.37 -47.69
N GLU A 599 18.44 -3.57 -47.61
CA GLU A 599 18.27 -2.32 -48.35
C GLU A 599 19.23 -1.21 -47.88
N GLY A 600 19.83 -1.33 -46.69
CA GLY A 600 20.81 -0.38 -46.17
C GLY A 600 20.20 0.99 -45.88
N LYS A 601 20.86 2.06 -46.33
CA LYS A 601 20.39 3.45 -46.15
C LYS A 601 19.60 3.92 -47.38
N LEU A 602 18.43 4.52 -47.14
CA LEU A 602 17.56 5.07 -48.18
C LEU A 602 17.45 6.59 -48.03
N GLU A 603 17.88 7.34 -49.04
CA GLU A 603 17.82 8.80 -49.04
C GLU A 603 16.46 9.31 -49.55
N ASN A 604 16.06 10.50 -49.09
CA ASN A 604 14.81 11.18 -49.49
C ASN A 604 13.59 10.26 -49.43
N THR A 605 13.46 9.52 -48.34
CA THR A 605 12.49 8.44 -48.20
C THR A 605 11.42 8.81 -47.18
N ASP A 606 10.19 8.43 -47.52
CA ASP A 606 9.00 8.57 -46.71
C ASP A 606 8.69 7.25 -45.99
N VAL A 607 8.28 7.34 -44.73
CA VAL A 607 7.82 6.20 -43.93
C VAL A 607 6.44 6.52 -43.35
N LEU A 608 5.44 5.74 -43.75
CA LEU A 608 4.08 5.83 -43.25
C LEU A 608 3.87 4.83 -42.11
N ILE A 609 3.48 5.34 -40.95
CA ILE A 609 3.08 4.58 -39.77
C ILE A 609 1.55 4.61 -39.68
N ARG A 610 0.93 3.44 -39.47
CA ARG A 610 -0.50 3.30 -39.18
C ARG A 610 -0.76 2.17 -38.19
N ASN A 611 -1.71 2.38 -37.27
CA ASN A 611 -2.08 1.39 -36.24
C ASN A 611 -0.87 0.78 -35.51
N GLY A 612 0.10 1.63 -35.17
CA GLY A 612 1.33 1.23 -34.49
C GLY A 612 2.31 0.38 -35.31
N LYS A 613 2.17 0.33 -36.63
CA LYS A 613 3.05 -0.44 -37.53
C LYS A 613 3.59 0.39 -38.67
N ILE A 614 4.74 -0.01 -39.19
CA ILE A 614 5.29 0.53 -40.45
C ILE A 614 4.43 0.01 -41.60
N ALA A 615 3.61 0.88 -42.18
CA ALA A 615 2.63 0.54 -43.20
C ALA A 615 3.24 0.61 -44.61
N GLN A 616 4.03 1.64 -44.91
CA GLN A 616 4.65 1.85 -46.22
C GLN A 616 6.01 2.53 -46.08
N ILE A 617 6.92 2.21 -47.00
CA ILE A 617 8.22 2.85 -47.17
C ILE A 617 8.36 3.15 -48.67
N GLY A 618 8.72 4.38 -49.03
CA GLY A 618 8.82 4.76 -50.43
C GLY A 618 9.11 6.24 -50.63
N LYS A 619 8.88 6.75 -51.84
CA LYS A 619 8.98 8.19 -52.13
C LYS A 619 7.61 8.74 -52.47
N ASN A 620 7.36 10.00 -52.09
CA ASN A 620 6.13 10.72 -52.39
C ASN A 620 4.86 9.99 -51.90
N LEU A 621 4.92 9.42 -50.69
CA LEU A 621 3.78 8.74 -50.11
C LEU A 621 2.66 9.75 -49.79
N ALA A 622 1.41 9.36 -50.08
CA ALA A 622 0.25 10.15 -49.74
C ALA A 622 0.02 10.11 -48.22
N ALA A 623 -0.05 11.28 -47.58
CA ALA A 623 -0.29 11.39 -46.14
C ALA A 623 -1.69 10.88 -45.76
N GLY A 624 -2.70 11.15 -46.58
CA GLY A 624 -4.10 10.96 -46.18
C GLY A 624 -4.38 11.77 -44.92
N ASN A 625 -4.85 11.10 -43.86
CA ASN A 625 -5.11 11.71 -42.56
C ASN A 625 -3.92 11.65 -41.59
N ALA A 626 -2.79 11.09 -42.02
CA ALA A 626 -1.60 10.98 -41.17
C ALA A 626 -0.99 12.36 -40.88
N ARG A 627 -0.55 12.57 -39.64
CA ARG A 627 0.23 13.76 -39.27
C ARG A 627 1.58 13.71 -39.99
N VAL A 628 1.86 14.73 -40.79
CA VAL A 628 3.14 14.82 -41.52
C VAL A 628 4.23 15.36 -40.62
N ILE A 629 5.34 14.63 -40.51
CA ILE A 629 6.56 15.03 -39.82
C ILE A 629 7.62 15.27 -40.89
N ASP A 630 8.18 16.47 -40.94
CA ASP A 630 9.27 16.80 -41.87
C ASP A 630 10.60 16.20 -41.41
N GLY A 631 11.09 15.25 -42.21
CA GLY A 631 12.36 14.56 -42.06
C GLY A 631 13.48 15.15 -42.92
N THR A 632 13.26 16.27 -43.63
CA THR A 632 14.29 16.89 -44.48
C THR A 632 15.55 17.21 -43.67
N GLY A 633 16.70 16.69 -44.14
CA GLY A 633 17.99 16.86 -43.46
C GLY A 633 18.14 16.04 -42.17
N LYS A 634 17.19 15.15 -41.86
CA LYS A 634 17.16 14.31 -40.66
C LYS A 634 17.34 12.84 -41.01
N HIS A 635 17.65 12.04 -40.00
CA HIS A 635 17.83 10.60 -40.14
C HIS A 635 16.75 9.84 -39.38
N LEU A 636 16.21 8.78 -39.97
CA LEU A 636 15.23 7.90 -39.31
C LEU A 636 15.86 6.52 -39.13
N SER A 637 15.93 6.01 -37.90
CA SER A 637 16.38 4.64 -37.61
C SER A 637 15.28 3.86 -36.90
N ALA A 638 15.42 2.53 -36.85
CA ALA A 638 14.71 1.75 -35.84
C ALA A 638 15.09 2.25 -34.44
N GLY A 639 14.18 2.08 -33.49
CA GLY A 639 14.45 2.34 -32.09
C GLY A 639 15.58 1.48 -31.56
N ILE A 640 16.39 2.05 -30.67
CA ILE A 640 17.44 1.31 -29.99
C ILE A 640 16.80 0.30 -29.04
N ILE A 641 17.37 -0.91 -28.98
CA ILE A 641 16.99 -1.97 -28.06
C ILE A 641 18.19 -2.26 -27.17
N ASP A 642 18.03 -1.99 -25.88
CA ASP A 642 19.04 -2.35 -24.88
C ASP A 642 18.79 -3.79 -24.42
N GLU A 643 19.68 -4.71 -24.78
CA GLU A 643 19.52 -6.13 -24.43
C GLU A 643 19.95 -6.46 -23.00
N HIS A 644 20.54 -5.50 -22.27
CA HIS A 644 20.84 -5.72 -20.85
C HIS A 644 20.74 -4.43 -20.03
N SER A 645 19.71 -4.38 -19.18
CA SER A 645 19.40 -3.22 -18.35
C SER A 645 18.82 -3.59 -16.98
N HIS A 646 18.93 -2.65 -16.04
CA HIS A 646 18.42 -2.74 -14.67
C HIS A 646 17.48 -1.58 -14.28
N ILE A 647 17.03 -0.79 -15.26
CA ILE A 647 16.03 0.27 -15.04
C ILE A 647 14.63 -0.32 -14.79
N ALA A 648 13.72 0.52 -14.31
CA ALA A 648 12.32 0.22 -14.13
C ALA A 648 12.09 -1.00 -13.22
N LEU A 649 12.90 -1.15 -12.18
CA LEU A 649 12.77 -2.17 -11.14
C LEU A 649 12.40 -1.52 -9.79
N SER A 650 11.76 -2.29 -8.92
CA SER A 650 11.32 -1.83 -7.59
C SER A 650 11.74 -2.82 -6.51
N LYS A 651 12.33 -2.31 -5.43
CA LYS A 651 12.64 -3.07 -4.21
C LYS A 651 13.52 -4.31 -4.47
N GLY A 652 14.52 -4.13 -5.34
CA GLY A 652 15.62 -5.07 -5.59
C GLY A 652 15.75 -5.54 -7.04
N VAL A 653 17.00 -5.80 -7.45
CA VAL A 653 17.36 -6.38 -8.77
C VAL A 653 17.91 -7.80 -8.66
N ASN A 654 18.40 -8.22 -7.50
CA ASN A 654 18.84 -9.59 -7.21
C ASN A 654 18.09 -10.16 -6.00
N GLU A 655 17.80 -11.47 -6.02
CA GLU A 655 17.46 -12.24 -4.81
C GLU A 655 18.73 -12.97 -4.34
N SER A 656 19.67 -12.21 -3.78
CA SER A 656 21.06 -12.66 -3.58
C SER A 656 21.25 -13.70 -2.46
N SER A 657 20.16 -14.07 -1.78
CA SER A 657 20.18 -14.94 -0.61
C SER A 657 20.32 -16.43 -0.93
N GLN A 658 20.22 -16.85 -2.19
CA GLN A 658 20.47 -18.22 -2.64
C GLN A 658 21.27 -18.22 -3.95
N SER A 659 21.91 -19.32 -4.33
CA SER A 659 22.71 -19.34 -5.59
C SER A 659 21.89 -19.67 -6.83
N VAL A 660 20.73 -20.29 -6.63
CA VAL A 660 19.74 -20.62 -7.64
C VAL A 660 18.42 -20.04 -7.17
N THR A 661 17.88 -19.10 -7.93
CA THR A 661 16.60 -18.42 -7.66
C THR A 661 15.79 -18.35 -8.95
N ALA A 662 15.63 -19.48 -9.63
CA ALA A 662 15.00 -19.55 -10.96
C ALA A 662 13.49 -19.23 -10.93
N GLU A 663 12.88 -19.27 -9.75
CA GLU A 663 11.47 -18.98 -9.49
C GLU A 663 11.13 -17.49 -9.47
N VAL A 664 12.10 -16.60 -9.13
CA VAL A 664 11.86 -15.16 -9.06
C VAL A 664 11.81 -14.53 -10.44
N ARG A 665 11.06 -13.43 -10.58
CA ARG A 665 10.78 -12.82 -11.88
C ARG A 665 10.85 -11.30 -11.81
N ILE A 666 11.63 -10.70 -12.71
CA ILE A 666 11.64 -9.25 -12.93
C ILE A 666 10.24 -8.73 -13.29
N ALA A 667 9.46 -9.54 -14.01
CA ALA A 667 8.09 -9.22 -14.40
C ALA A 667 7.13 -8.91 -13.24
N ASP A 668 7.48 -9.31 -12.01
CA ASP A 668 6.68 -9.05 -10.81
C ASP A 668 7.07 -7.74 -10.10
N VAL A 669 8.23 -7.16 -10.41
CA VAL A 669 8.80 -6.01 -9.69
C VAL A 669 9.09 -4.81 -10.59
N LEU A 670 8.39 -4.71 -11.73
CA LEU A 670 8.52 -3.55 -12.62
C LEU A 670 8.06 -2.25 -11.92
N ASN A 671 8.84 -1.18 -12.07
CA ASN A 671 8.53 0.18 -11.67
C ASN A 671 8.25 1.03 -12.92
N PRO A 672 6.97 1.23 -13.30
CA PRO A 672 6.64 2.01 -14.49
C PRO A 672 6.79 3.54 -14.29
N ASP A 673 7.05 4.00 -13.07
CA ASP A 673 7.25 5.42 -12.77
C ASP A 673 8.74 5.85 -12.86
N ASP A 674 9.66 4.92 -13.14
CA ASP A 674 11.11 5.19 -13.22
C ASP A 674 11.43 6.22 -14.31
N ILE A 675 12.00 7.36 -13.89
CA ILE A 675 12.35 8.47 -14.78
C ILE A 675 13.37 8.08 -15.86
N ASN A 676 14.14 7.02 -15.65
CA ASN A 676 15.09 6.53 -16.64
C ASN A 676 14.40 5.99 -17.90
N ILE A 677 13.12 5.59 -17.85
CA ILE A 677 12.32 5.32 -19.06
C ILE A 677 12.27 6.57 -19.95
N TYR A 678 11.88 7.73 -19.38
CA TYR A 678 11.82 9.00 -20.11
C TYR A 678 13.20 9.48 -20.58
N ARG A 679 14.24 9.32 -19.74
CA ARG A 679 15.62 9.69 -20.11
C ARG A 679 16.15 8.82 -21.26
N GLN A 680 15.90 7.52 -21.25
CA GLN A 680 16.31 6.62 -22.33
C GLN A 680 15.54 6.87 -23.64
N LEU A 681 14.24 7.17 -23.56
CA LEU A 681 13.46 7.66 -24.70
C LEU A 681 14.09 8.91 -25.34
N SER A 682 14.60 9.85 -24.53
CA SER A 682 15.32 11.04 -25.04
C SER A 682 16.65 10.72 -25.75
N GLY A 683 17.18 9.51 -25.54
CA GLY A 683 18.35 8.95 -26.22
C GLY A 683 18.02 8.03 -27.39
N GLY A 684 16.75 7.85 -27.74
CA GLY A 684 16.31 6.98 -28.84
C GLY A 684 16.16 5.49 -28.49
N VAL A 685 16.21 5.13 -27.21
CA VAL A 685 15.88 3.76 -26.76
C VAL A 685 14.38 3.58 -26.74
N THR A 686 13.91 2.44 -27.24
CA THR A 686 12.48 2.11 -27.35
C THR A 686 12.09 0.83 -26.61
N ALA A 687 13.06 -0.03 -26.32
CA ALA A 687 12.86 -1.26 -25.57
C ALA A 687 14.10 -1.62 -24.77
N SER A 688 13.89 -2.25 -23.62
CA SER A 688 14.95 -2.70 -22.74
C SER A 688 14.63 -4.10 -22.20
N HIS A 689 15.59 -5.00 -22.30
CA HIS A 689 15.53 -6.31 -21.63
C HIS A 689 16.01 -6.12 -20.20
N LEU A 690 15.11 -6.34 -19.24
CA LEU A 690 15.37 -6.15 -17.82
C LEU A 690 15.74 -7.48 -17.18
N LEU A 691 16.89 -7.51 -16.54
CA LEU A 691 17.47 -8.72 -15.98
C LEU A 691 17.74 -8.59 -14.49
N HIS A 692 17.86 -9.73 -13.84
CA HIS A 692 18.58 -9.80 -12.58
C HIS A 692 20.04 -9.37 -12.80
N GLY A 693 20.70 -8.94 -11.74
CA GLY A 693 22.13 -8.65 -11.75
C GLY A 693 23.01 -9.90 -11.82
N SER A 694 24.14 -9.89 -11.11
CA SER A 694 25.19 -10.92 -11.18
C SER A 694 25.48 -11.60 -9.83
N ALA A 695 24.60 -11.41 -8.83
CA ALA A 695 24.82 -11.95 -7.47
C ALA A 695 24.67 -13.48 -7.38
N ASN A 696 23.92 -14.09 -8.30
CA ASN A 696 23.50 -15.49 -8.28
C ASN A 696 24.04 -16.23 -9.51
N ALA A 697 24.37 -17.52 -9.38
CA ALA A 697 24.71 -18.34 -10.55
C ALA A 697 23.51 -18.48 -11.50
N ILE A 698 22.32 -18.70 -10.95
CA ILE A 698 21.03 -18.61 -11.65
C ILE A 698 20.18 -17.57 -10.92
N GLY A 699 20.09 -16.35 -11.47
CA GLY A 699 19.46 -15.21 -10.80
C GLY A 699 17.95 -15.16 -10.88
N GLY A 700 17.37 -15.57 -12.02
CA GLY A 700 15.92 -15.63 -12.18
C GLY A 700 15.43 -15.05 -13.51
N GLN A 701 14.12 -15.09 -13.69
CA GLN A 701 13.46 -14.82 -14.97
C GLN A 701 13.48 -13.32 -15.30
N SER A 702 13.90 -13.01 -16.52
CA SER A 702 13.99 -11.63 -17.04
C SER A 702 12.71 -11.18 -17.75
N GLN A 703 12.59 -9.88 -18.03
CA GLN A 703 11.42 -9.31 -18.72
C GLN A 703 11.83 -8.30 -19.78
N LEU A 704 11.39 -8.48 -21.03
CA LEU A 704 11.50 -7.47 -22.08
C LEU A 704 10.35 -6.46 -21.97
N ILE A 705 10.67 -5.17 -21.96
CA ILE A 705 9.69 -4.08 -21.96
C ILE A 705 9.86 -3.17 -23.17
N LYS A 706 8.78 -2.54 -23.61
CA LYS A 706 8.85 -1.31 -24.42
C LYS A 706 8.72 -0.11 -23.50
N LEU A 707 9.44 0.96 -23.81
CA LEU A 707 9.49 2.19 -23.01
C LEU A 707 8.23 3.05 -23.26
N ARG A 708 7.07 2.60 -22.77
CA ARG A 708 5.77 3.28 -22.92
C ARG A 708 5.51 4.19 -21.72
N TRP A 709 5.85 5.48 -21.83
CA TRP A 709 5.94 6.37 -20.68
C TRP A 709 4.57 6.67 -20.05
N GLY A 710 4.41 6.34 -18.77
CA GLY A 710 3.20 6.57 -17.99
C GLY A 710 2.21 5.41 -17.94
N GLN A 711 2.46 4.33 -18.68
CA GLN A 711 1.65 3.11 -18.61
C GLN A 711 1.80 2.36 -17.27
N ASN A 712 1.05 1.28 -17.05
CA ASN A 712 1.23 0.42 -15.86
C ASN A 712 2.29 -0.66 -16.14
N ALA A 713 2.66 -1.42 -15.11
CA ALA A 713 3.67 -2.47 -15.19
C ALA A 713 3.35 -3.57 -16.23
N GLU A 714 2.09 -3.96 -16.40
CA GLU A 714 1.71 -4.98 -17.39
C GLU A 714 1.77 -4.43 -18.82
N ASP A 715 1.33 -3.19 -19.01
CA ASP A 715 1.33 -2.50 -20.29
C ASP A 715 2.73 -2.10 -20.76
N LEU A 716 3.76 -2.16 -19.92
CA LEU A 716 5.17 -2.04 -20.37
C LEU A 716 5.67 -3.31 -21.07
N LYS A 717 5.11 -4.47 -20.78
CA LYS A 717 5.67 -5.75 -21.21
C LYS A 717 5.51 -5.94 -22.72
N VAL A 718 6.52 -6.56 -23.33
CA VAL A 718 6.36 -7.13 -24.67
C VAL A 718 5.55 -8.42 -24.54
N THR A 719 4.47 -8.53 -25.31
CA THR A 719 3.61 -9.71 -25.36
C THR A 719 4.07 -10.68 -26.44
N ASN A 720 3.87 -11.98 -26.21
CA ASN A 720 4.20 -13.07 -27.14
C ASN A 720 5.67 -13.05 -27.61
N TRP A 721 6.59 -12.93 -26.65
CA TRP A 721 8.03 -13.12 -26.87
C TRP A 721 8.48 -14.36 -26.11
N ASP A 722 9.64 -14.90 -26.48
CA ASP A 722 10.22 -16.05 -25.80
C ASP A 722 10.67 -15.67 -24.38
N PRO A 723 10.50 -16.53 -23.36
CA PRO A 723 10.92 -16.21 -22.00
C PRO A 723 12.43 -16.41 -21.81
N PHE A 724 13.05 -15.53 -21.02
CA PHE A 724 14.49 -15.56 -20.75
C PHE A 724 14.80 -15.64 -19.25
N ILE A 725 16.01 -16.07 -18.92
CA ILE A 725 16.53 -16.20 -17.54
C ILE A 725 17.99 -15.76 -17.45
N LYS A 726 18.31 -15.04 -16.37
CA LYS A 726 19.66 -14.53 -16.11
C LYS A 726 20.52 -15.56 -15.39
N PHE A 727 21.68 -15.85 -15.96
CA PHE A 727 22.78 -16.59 -15.34
C PHE A 727 23.96 -15.63 -15.09
N ALA A 728 24.88 -16.00 -14.20
CA ALA A 728 26.12 -15.25 -14.02
C ALA A 728 27.31 -16.15 -13.64
N LEU A 729 28.48 -15.77 -14.12
CA LEU A 729 29.78 -16.40 -13.86
C LEU A 729 30.69 -15.43 -13.10
N GLY A 730 31.94 -15.83 -12.83
CA GLY A 730 32.98 -14.89 -12.41
C GLY A 730 33.06 -14.62 -10.91
N GLU A 731 33.68 -13.50 -10.59
CA GLU A 731 34.02 -13.06 -9.23
C GLU A 731 32.79 -12.82 -8.34
N ASN A 732 31.69 -12.40 -8.95
CA ASN A 732 30.47 -11.98 -8.27
C ASN A 732 29.71 -13.14 -7.64
N VAL A 733 29.49 -14.21 -8.41
CA VAL A 733 28.73 -15.38 -7.95
C VAL A 733 29.48 -16.20 -6.92
N LYS A 734 30.83 -16.14 -6.94
CA LYS A 734 31.68 -16.69 -5.88
C LYS A 734 31.94 -15.72 -4.70
N GLN A 735 31.24 -14.58 -4.67
CA GLN A 735 31.22 -13.60 -3.58
C GLN A 735 32.56 -12.92 -3.26
N SER A 736 33.41 -12.70 -4.26
CA SER A 736 34.76 -12.12 -4.03
C SER A 736 34.72 -10.69 -3.49
N ASN A 737 33.65 -9.95 -3.78
CA ASN A 737 33.41 -8.56 -3.37
C ASN A 737 32.42 -8.40 -2.20
N TRP A 738 31.98 -9.48 -1.54
CA TRP A 738 30.91 -9.40 -0.51
C TRP A 738 31.46 -9.25 0.91
N GLY A 739 32.78 -9.28 1.08
CA GLY A 739 33.46 -9.16 2.36
C GLY A 739 33.57 -10.47 3.15
N GLU A 740 34.43 -10.47 4.17
CA GLU A 740 34.93 -11.66 4.87
C GLU A 740 33.89 -12.51 5.60
N ARG A 741 32.66 -12.02 5.77
CA ARG A 741 31.57 -12.76 6.45
C ARG A 741 30.69 -13.56 5.50
N ASN A 742 30.72 -13.24 4.21
CA ASN A 742 29.93 -13.93 3.19
C ASN A 742 30.67 -15.17 2.67
N THR A 743 30.99 -16.09 3.59
CA THR A 743 31.84 -17.27 3.32
C THR A 743 31.09 -18.59 3.39
N VAL A 744 29.81 -18.55 3.78
CA VAL A 744 28.99 -19.76 4.03
C VAL A 744 28.05 -20.12 2.88
N ARG A 745 27.78 -19.20 1.93
CA ARG A 745 26.98 -19.53 0.74
C ARG A 745 27.85 -20.29 -0.25
N PHE A 746 27.41 -21.47 -0.65
CA PHE A 746 28.03 -22.18 -1.77
C PHE A 746 27.50 -21.57 -3.09
N PRO A 747 28.35 -21.19 -4.06
CA PRO A 747 29.78 -21.49 -4.18
C PRO A 747 30.72 -20.36 -3.72
N GLN A 748 31.95 -20.71 -3.33
CA GLN A 748 33.05 -19.78 -3.00
C GLN A 748 34.23 -19.87 -4.00
N THR A 749 34.08 -20.67 -5.06
CA THR A 749 35.11 -20.91 -6.08
C THR A 749 34.48 -21.08 -7.45
N ARG A 750 35.24 -20.88 -8.53
CA ARG A 750 34.78 -21.12 -9.92
C ARG A 750 34.39 -22.58 -10.17
N MET A 751 35.10 -23.54 -9.57
CA MET A 751 34.71 -24.96 -9.62
C MET A 751 33.35 -25.21 -8.95
N GLY A 752 33.07 -24.51 -7.84
CA GLY A 752 31.77 -24.56 -7.19
C GLY A 752 30.63 -24.00 -8.07
N VAL A 753 30.93 -23.00 -8.91
CA VAL A 753 29.95 -22.44 -9.86
C VAL A 753 29.54 -23.48 -10.91
N GLU A 754 30.50 -24.19 -11.50
CA GLU A 754 30.22 -25.33 -12.40
C GLU A 754 29.36 -26.40 -11.72
N GLN A 755 29.68 -26.73 -10.45
CA GLN A 755 28.93 -27.71 -9.69
C GLN A 755 27.49 -27.27 -9.41
N ILE A 756 27.23 -25.97 -9.17
CA ILE A 756 25.87 -25.43 -9.01
C ILE A 756 25.03 -25.69 -10.25
N TYR A 757 25.54 -25.38 -11.45
CA TYR A 757 24.79 -25.62 -12.69
C TYR A 757 24.51 -27.10 -12.91
N THR A 758 25.53 -27.94 -12.71
CA THR A 758 25.39 -29.39 -12.86
C THR A 758 24.37 -29.98 -11.89
N ASP A 759 24.38 -29.55 -10.62
CA ASP A 759 23.40 -29.97 -9.62
C ASP A 759 21.98 -29.51 -9.97
N ALA A 760 21.82 -28.22 -10.30
CA ALA A 760 20.52 -27.62 -10.59
C ALA A 760 19.81 -28.34 -11.76
N PHE A 761 20.52 -28.60 -12.86
CA PHE A 761 19.93 -29.30 -14.00
C PHE A 761 19.76 -30.80 -13.78
N THR A 762 20.59 -31.42 -12.92
CA THR A 762 20.36 -32.80 -12.47
C THR A 762 19.06 -32.90 -11.68
N ARG A 763 18.85 -31.99 -10.71
CA ARG A 763 17.61 -31.88 -9.92
C ARG A 763 16.39 -31.62 -10.80
N ALA A 764 16.50 -30.72 -11.78
CA ALA A 764 15.43 -30.42 -12.73
C ALA A 764 15.01 -31.67 -13.54
N ARG A 765 15.98 -32.42 -14.07
CA ARG A 765 15.73 -33.69 -14.78
C ARG A 765 15.08 -34.73 -13.87
N ASP A 766 15.54 -34.86 -12.63
CA ASP A 766 15.00 -35.85 -11.71
C ASP A 766 13.60 -35.45 -11.19
N TYR A 767 13.34 -34.16 -11.05
CA TYR A 767 12.01 -33.60 -10.82
C TYR A 767 11.06 -33.88 -12.00
N GLU A 768 11.53 -33.75 -13.24
CA GLU A 768 10.75 -34.09 -14.42
C GLU A 768 10.33 -35.56 -14.43
N LYS A 769 11.25 -36.48 -14.13
CA LYS A 769 11.00 -37.93 -14.11
C LYS A 769 9.93 -38.38 -13.11
N GLN A 770 9.58 -37.56 -12.11
CA GLN A 770 8.52 -37.88 -11.16
C GLN A 770 7.12 -37.91 -11.80
N GLY A 771 6.95 -37.32 -13.00
CA GLY A 771 5.71 -37.39 -13.77
C GLY A 771 4.55 -36.56 -13.21
N PRO A 772 3.32 -36.77 -13.73
CA PRO A 772 2.12 -36.07 -13.28
C PRO A 772 1.79 -36.35 -11.81
N GLY A 773 1.27 -35.35 -11.09
CA GLY A 773 0.90 -35.50 -9.68
C GLY A 773 2.06 -35.36 -8.70
N LYS A 774 3.21 -34.85 -9.14
CA LYS A 774 4.30 -34.40 -8.26
C LYS A 774 3.98 -33.07 -7.57
N ARG A 775 4.66 -32.79 -6.45
CA ARG A 775 4.71 -31.47 -5.81
C ARG A 775 5.26 -30.47 -6.82
N ARG A 776 4.52 -29.41 -7.15
CA ARG A 776 5.00 -28.40 -8.08
C ARG A 776 6.06 -27.51 -7.41
N ASP A 777 7.19 -27.33 -8.09
CA ASP A 777 8.30 -26.53 -7.63
C ASP A 777 8.66 -25.48 -8.69
N LEU A 778 8.49 -24.19 -8.36
CA LEU A 778 8.64 -23.10 -9.33
C LEU A 778 10.08 -22.90 -9.80
N GLU A 779 11.07 -23.21 -8.94
CA GLU A 779 12.49 -23.15 -9.30
C GLU A 779 12.76 -24.23 -10.35
N LEU A 780 12.37 -25.48 -10.06
CA LEU A 780 12.63 -26.61 -10.94
C LEU A 780 11.79 -26.58 -12.23
N ASP A 781 10.56 -26.06 -12.18
CA ASP A 781 9.73 -25.83 -13.38
C ASP A 781 10.47 -24.92 -14.38
N ALA A 782 11.04 -23.81 -13.91
CA ALA A 782 11.78 -22.88 -14.75
C ALA A 782 13.06 -23.51 -15.36
N LEU A 783 13.74 -24.39 -14.62
CA LEU A 783 14.91 -25.11 -15.12
C LEU A 783 14.52 -26.20 -16.13
N VAL A 784 13.40 -26.89 -15.94
CA VAL A 784 12.87 -27.85 -16.92
C VAL A 784 12.51 -27.15 -18.23
N GLU A 785 11.97 -25.93 -18.20
CA GLU A 785 11.73 -25.14 -19.42
C GLU A 785 13.01 -24.91 -20.23
N ILE A 786 14.17 -24.75 -19.58
CA ILE A 786 15.47 -24.61 -20.27
C ILE A 786 15.90 -25.93 -20.92
N LEU A 787 15.75 -27.06 -20.21
CA LEU A 787 16.05 -28.40 -20.76
C LEU A 787 15.24 -28.68 -22.04
N HIS A 788 14.04 -28.09 -22.14
CA HIS A 788 13.16 -28.18 -23.31
C HIS A 788 13.28 -27.03 -24.31
N GLN A 789 14.29 -26.16 -24.16
CA GLN A 789 14.51 -24.99 -25.03
C GLN A 789 13.28 -24.09 -25.15
N LYS A 790 12.49 -23.98 -24.07
CA LYS A 790 11.35 -23.08 -23.94
C LYS A 790 11.72 -21.79 -23.22
N ARG A 791 12.85 -21.78 -22.51
CA ARG A 791 13.39 -20.61 -21.79
C ARG A 791 14.87 -20.45 -22.10
N PHE A 792 15.27 -19.24 -22.47
CA PHE A 792 16.59 -18.97 -23.02
C PHE A 792 17.52 -18.28 -22.02
N ILE A 793 18.79 -18.69 -22.01
CA ILE A 793 19.79 -18.20 -21.05
C ILE A 793 20.49 -16.96 -21.59
N THR A 794 20.48 -15.90 -20.79
CA THR A 794 21.38 -14.75 -20.92
C THR A 794 22.35 -14.77 -19.74
N CYS A 795 23.65 -14.83 -20.01
CA CYS A 795 24.67 -15.14 -19.01
C CYS A 795 25.70 -14.02 -18.86
N HIS A 796 25.73 -13.37 -17.69
CA HIS A 796 26.83 -12.49 -17.30
C HIS A 796 28.14 -13.26 -17.29
N SER A 797 29.13 -12.76 -18.02
CA SER A 797 30.42 -13.42 -18.18
C SER A 797 31.53 -12.42 -18.54
N TYR A 798 32.77 -12.75 -18.18
CA TYR A 798 33.94 -11.96 -18.59
C TYR A 798 35.04 -12.84 -19.17
N VAL A 799 35.52 -13.84 -18.43
CA VAL A 799 36.73 -14.60 -18.77
C VAL A 799 36.44 -15.83 -19.63
N GLN A 800 37.33 -16.10 -20.60
CA GLN A 800 37.23 -17.19 -21.58
C GLN A 800 37.01 -18.58 -20.97
N SER A 801 37.60 -18.86 -19.81
CA SER A 801 37.57 -20.19 -19.19
C SER A 801 36.18 -20.52 -18.67
N GLU A 802 35.47 -19.54 -18.12
CA GLU A 802 34.13 -19.70 -17.58
C GLU A 802 33.07 -19.75 -18.69
N ILE A 803 33.26 -18.94 -19.74
CA ILE A 803 32.43 -19.00 -20.95
C ILE A 803 32.51 -20.40 -21.55
N ASN A 804 33.73 -20.95 -21.68
CA ASN A 804 33.93 -22.30 -22.19
C ASN A 804 33.34 -23.38 -21.27
N MET A 805 33.48 -23.23 -19.95
CA MET A 805 32.90 -24.14 -18.97
C MET A 805 31.37 -24.21 -19.10
N LEU A 806 30.68 -23.06 -19.13
CA LEU A 806 29.23 -23.05 -19.19
C LEU A 806 28.69 -23.64 -20.50
N MET A 807 29.39 -23.42 -21.63
CA MET A 807 29.03 -24.08 -22.90
C MET A 807 29.11 -25.61 -22.77
N HIS A 808 30.17 -26.15 -22.16
CA HIS A 808 30.29 -27.60 -21.94
C HIS A 808 29.23 -28.16 -20.98
N VAL A 809 28.88 -27.43 -19.91
CA VAL A 809 27.78 -27.82 -19.03
C VAL A 809 26.48 -27.86 -19.84
N ALA A 810 26.18 -26.81 -20.61
CA ALA A 810 24.99 -26.76 -21.46
C ALA A 810 24.91 -27.92 -22.46
N ASP A 811 26.01 -28.23 -23.13
CA ASP A 811 26.12 -29.36 -24.07
C ASP A 811 25.82 -30.70 -23.40
N SER A 812 26.32 -30.90 -22.17
CA SER A 812 26.13 -32.14 -21.40
C SER A 812 24.68 -32.39 -20.99
N PHE A 813 23.87 -31.33 -20.89
CA PHE A 813 22.44 -31.37 -20.62
C PHE A 813 21.58 -31.10 -21.86
N HIS A 814 22.19 -31.01 -23.04
CA HIS A 814 21.53 -30.86 -24.34
C HIS A 814 20.70 -29.58 -24.52
N PHE A 815 21.16 -28.46 -23.95
CA PHE A 815 20.61 -27.13 -24.21
C PHE A 815 21.69 -26.15 -24.66
N LYS A 816 21.29 -24.96 -25.13
CA LYS A 816 22.21 -23.91 -25.59
C LYS A 816 22.17 -22.69 -24.69
N VAL A 817 23.31 -22.03 -24.53
CA VAL A 817 23.36 -20.68 -23.98
C VAL A 817 23.00 -19.73 -25.13
N ASN A 818 22.00 -18.88 -24.92
CA ASN A 818 21.52 -17.98 -25.98
C ASN A 818 22.46 -16.80 -26.16
N THR A 819 22.73 -16.07 -25.08
CA THR A 819 23.58 -14.88 -25.09
C THR A 819 24.53 -14.92 -23.91
N PHE A 820 25.80 -14.60 -24.16
CA PHE A 820 26.72 -14.19 -23.10
C PHE A 820 26.79 -12.66 -23.07
N THR A 821 26.55 -12.07 -21.91
CA THR A 821 26.51 -10.61 -21.71
C THR A 821 27.76 -10.11 -21.00
N HIS A 822 28.11 -8.84 -21.26
CA HIS A 822 29.40 -8.20 -21.00
C HIS A 822 30.55 -8.83 -21.81
N ILE A 823 30.76 -10.14 -21.64
CA ILE A 823 31.62 -11.04 -22.40
C ILE A 823 32.93 -10.41 -22.90
N LEU A 824 33.67 -9.79 -21.98
CA LEU A 824 34.83 -8.95 -22.34
C LEU A 824 36.00 -9.72 -22.95
N GLU A 825 36.09 -11.04 -22.74
CA GLU A 825 37.02 -11.94 -23.44
C GLU A 825 36.36 -12.82 -24.52
N GLY A 826 35.16 -12.45 -24.99
CA GLY A 826 34.44 -13.21 -26.01
C GLY A 826 35.23 -13.39 -27.32
N TYR A 827 36.04 -12.39 -27.69
CA TYR A 827 36.97 -12.48 -28.82
C TYR A 827 37.94 -13.67 -28.75
N LYS A 828 38.27 -14.17 -27.55
CA LYS A 828 39.17 -15.31 -27.34
C LYS A 828 38.49 -16.66 -27.61
N VAL A 829 37.15 -16.70 -27.65
CA VAL A 829 36.33 -17.92 -27.76
C VAL A 829 35.24 -17.82 -28.82
N ALA A 830 35.31 -16.83 -29.71
CA ALA A 830 34.26 -16.54 -30.70
C ALA A 830 33.97 -17.71 -31.64
N ASP A 831 34.98 -18.48 -32.02
CA ASP A 831 34.86 -19.69 -32.84
C ASP A 831 34.02 -20.78 -32.13
N ARG A 832 34.29 -20.99 -30.83
CA ARG A 832 33.56 -21.94 -29.99
C ARG A 832 32.12 -21.48 -29.76
N MET A 833 31.92 -20.19 -29.50
CA MET A 833 30.58 -19.61 -29.39
C MET A 833 29.78 -19.80 -30.67
N LYS A 834 30.40 -19.57 -31.83
CA LYS A 834 29.76 -19.78 -33.13
C LYS A 834 29.36 -21.24 -33.34
N ALA A 835 30.22 -22.19 -32.95
CA ALA A 835 29.93 -23.62 -33.02
C ALA A 835 28.78 -24.03 -32.06
N HIS A 836 28.76 -23.49 -30.85
CA HIS A 836 27.67 -23.68 -29.88
C HIS A 836 26.34 -23.09 -30.38
N GLY A 837 26.43 -21.94 -31.04
CA GLY A 837 25.30 -21.12 -31.46
C GLY A 837 24.92 -20.05 -30.43
N ALA A 838 25.86 -19.62 -29.59
CA ALA A 838 25.66 -18.50 -28.67
C ALA A 838 25.91 -17.15 -29.35
N GLY A 839 25.13 -16.15 -28.98
CA GLY A 839 25.36 -14.74 -29.28
C GLY A 839 26.14 -14.01 -28.18
N ALA A 840 26.44 -12.74 -28.42
CA ALA A 840 27.22 -11.88 -27.55
C ALA A 840 26.57 -10.51 -27.35
N GLY A 841 26.40 -10.08 -26.10
CA GLY A 841 26.19 -8.68 -25.72
C GLY A 841 27.43 -8.18 -24.99
N THR A 842 28.09 -7.14 -25.49
CA THR A 842 29.35 -6.63 -24.90
C THR A 842 29.29 -5.14 -24.64
N PHE A 843 30.16 -4.67 -23.74
CA PHE A 843 30.48 -3.25 -23.66
C PHE A 843 31.37 -2.83 -24.83
N ALA A 844 31.27 -1.56 -25.21
CA ALA A 844 32.16 -0.98 -26.20
C ALA A 844 33.54 -0.67 -25.59
N ASP A 845 33.59 -0.09 -24.40
CA ASP A 845 34.85 0.26 -23.72
C ASP A 845 34.84 0.31 -22.18
N TRP A 846 33.91 -0.39 -21.52
CA TRP A 846 33.83 -0.42 -20.04
C TRP A 846 34.60 -1.59 -19.43
N TRP A 847 35.78 -1.33 -18.84
CA TRP A 847 36.68 -2.36 -18.28
C TRP A 847 37.62 -1.86 -17.16
N ALA A 848 38.57 -2.72 -16.73
CA ALA A 848 39.63 -2.47 -15.74
C ALA A 848 39.18 -2.10 -14.31
N TYR A 849 37.95 -2.43 -13.92
CA TYR A 849 37.43 -2.22 -12.55
C TYR A 849 37.46 -3.50 -11.67
N LYS A 850 37.79 -4.67 -12.25
CA LYS A 850 38.01 -5.97 -11.57
C LYS A 850 39.17 -6.72 -12.23
N MET A 851 39.65 -7.79 -11.60
CA MET A 851 40.69 -8.64 -12.18
C MET A 851 40.19 -9.37 -13.43
N GLU A 852 38.96 -9.89 -13.40
CA GLU A 852 38.34 -10.59 -14.53
C GLU A 852 38.06 -9.74 -15.79
N VAL A 853 38.27 -8.41 -15.71
CA VAL A 853 38.04 -7.48 -16.84
C VAL A 853 39.31 -6.78 -17.33
N GLN A 854 40.50 -7.29 -16.98
CA GLN A 854 41.78 -6.67 -17.35
C GLN A 854 42.13 -6.82 -18.85
N ASP A 855 41.72 -7.92 -19.47
CA ASP A 855 42.04 -8.26 -20.87
C ASP A 855 40.97 -7.80 -21.87
N ALA A 856 40.05 -6.92 -21.42
CA ALA A 856 39.02 -6.34 -22.26
C ALA A 856 39.63 -5.38 -23.31
N ILE A 857 39.08 -5.41 -24.52
CA ILE A 857 39.55 -4.58 -25.64
C ILE A 857 38.37 -3.97 -26.42
N PRO A 858 38.53 -2.78 -27.01
CA PRO A 858 37.43 -2.15 -27.76
C PRO A 858 37.12 -2.85 -29.08
N TYR A 859 37.99 -3.76 -29.52
CA TYR A 859 37.82 -4.58 -30.74
C TYR A 859 36.92 -5.80 -30.50
N ASN A 860 36.51 -6.08 -29.26
CA ASN A 860 35.81 -7.32 -28.90
C ASN A 860 34.58 -7.56 -29.78
N ALA A 861 33.71 -6.55 -29.90
CA ALA A 861 32.48 -6.65 -30.69
C ALA A 861 32.75 -6.97 -32.17
N SER A 862 33.71 -6.24 -32.76
CA SER A 862 34.06 -6.37 -34.18
C SER A 862 34.73 -7.71 -34.49
N LEU A 863 35.59 -8.20 -33.60
CA LEU A 863 36.24 -9.52 -33.75
C LEU A 863 35.21 -10.65 -33.67
N MET A 864 34.31 -10.62 -32.68
CA MET A 864 33.25 -11.62 -32.55
C MET A 864 32.32 -11.62 -33.78
N GLN A 865 31.92 -10.43 -34.25
CA GLN A 865 31.10 -10.32 -35.46
C GLN A 865 31.83 -10.81 -36.71
N GLY A 866 33.14 -10.54 -36.84
CA GLY A 866 33.96 -11.02 -37.95
C GLY A 866 34.05 -12.54 -38.05
N VAL A 867 33.97 -13.25 -36.91
CA VAL A 867 33.85 -14.73 -36.85
C VAL A 867 32.42 -15.21 -37.12
N GLY A 868 31.45 -14.30 -37.17
CA GLY A 868 30.05 -14.59 -37.45
C GLY A 868 29.20 -14.86 -36.21
N VAL A 869 29.68 -14.50 -35.01
CA VAL A 869 28.85 -14.45 -33.79
C VAL A 869 27.86 -13.29 -33.92
N LEU A 870 26.61 -13.51 -33.51
CA LEU A 870 25.62 -12.45 -33.45
C LEU A 870 25.94 -11.54 -32.25
N THR A 871 26.36 -10.31 -32.51
CA THR A 871 26.93 -9.41 -31.50
C THR A 871 26.09 -8.15 -31.33
N ALA A 872 25.85 -7.74 -30.09
CA ALA A 872 25.20 -6.48 -29.70
C ALA A 872 26.06 -5.68 -28.71
N ILE A 873 25.75 -4.39 -28.58
CA ILE A 873 26.28 -3.52 -27.52
C ILE A 873 25.17 -3.25 -26.50
N ASN A 874 25.46 -3.45 -25.22
CA ASN A 874 24.53 -3.28 -24.11
C ASN A 874 25.00 -2.23 -23.10
N SER A 875 24.09 -1.71 -22.27
CA SER A 875 24.41 -0.59 -21.37
C SER A 875 24.87 -1.02 -19.98
N ASP A 876 24.14 -1.92 -19.30
CA ASP A 876 24.27 -2.21 -17.86
C ASP A 876 24.18 -0.97 -16.93
N ASP A 877 23.79 0.19 -17.48
CA ASP A 877 23.76 1.48 -16.77
C ASP A 877 22.69 2.40 -17.35
N ALA A 878 21.92 3.02 -16.45
CA ALA A 878 20.77 3.85 -16.82
C ALA A 878 21.19 5.09 -17.64
N GLU A 879 22.38 5.63 -17.36
CA GLU A 879 22.93 6.80 -18.03
C GLU A 879 23.56 6.43 -19.38
N MET A 880 24.32 5.33 -19.46
CA MET A 880 24.91 4.83 -20.71
C MET A 880 23.84 4.37 -21.71
N ALA A 881 22.72 3.81 -21.22
CA ALA A 881 21.62 3.37 -22.08
C ALA A 881 21.12 4.48 -23.01
N ARG A 882 21.05 5.73 -22.54
CA ARG A 882 20.63 6.89 -23.37
C ARG A 882 21.67 7.31 -24.42
N ARG A 883 22.84 6.65 -24.45
CA ARG A 883 23.98 6.90 -25.33
C ARG A 883 24.41 5.66 -26.12
N LEU A 884 23.61 4.59 -26.15
CA LEU A 884 23.96 3.36 -26.87
C LEU A 884 24.30 3.56 -28.36
N ASN A 885 23.72 4.57 -29.01
CA ASN A 885 24.12 4.98 -30.36
C ASN A 885 25.59 5.43 -30.44
N GLN A 886 26.09 6.11 -29.41
CA GLN A 886 27.49 6.53 -29.30
C GLN A 886 28.39 5.34 -28.95
N GLU A 887 27.91 4.44 -28.09
CA GLU A 887 28.62 3.19 -27.77
C GLU A 887 28.81 2.33 -29.02
N ALA A 888 27.77 2.18 -29.85
CA ALA A 888 27.85 1.53 -31.14
C ALA A 888 28.87 2.20 -32.07
N ALA A 889 28.91 3.54 -32.11
CA ALA A 889 29.83 4.30 -32.97
C ALA A 889 31.32 4.05 -32.66
N LYS A 890 31.66 3.68 -31.41
CA LYS A 890 33.05 3.33 -31.03
C LYS A 890 33.58 2.14 -31.83
N SER A 891 32.72 1.22 -32.26
CA SER A 891 33.11 0.08 -33.10
C SER A 891 33.60 0.47 -34.49
N ILE A 892 33.16 1.63 -35.02
CA ILE A 892 33.70 2.22 -36.25
C ILE A 892 35.13 2.69 -35.99
N LYS A 893 35.33 3.42 -34.89
CA LYS A 893 36.62 4.03 -34.54
C LYS A 893 37.70 2.99 -34.27
N TYR A 894 37.38 1.98 -33.47
CA TYR A 894 38.36 0.96 -33.04
C TYR A 894 38.37 -0.24 -34.00
N GLY A 895 37.21 -0.82 -34.29
CA GLY A 895 37.11 -2.06 -35.06
C GLY A 895 36.98 -1.91 -36.58
N GLY A 896 36.90 -0.68 -37.11
CA GLY A 896 36.78 -0.43 -38.55
C GLY A 896 35.45 -0.88 -39.16
N MET A 897 34.41 -1.07 -38.33
CA MET A 897 33.08 -1.43 -38.81
C MET A 897 32.47 -0.31 -39.65
N THR A 898 31.64 -0.66 -40.64
CA THR A 898 30.84 0.32 -41.36
C THR A 898 29.75 0.90 -40.47
N GLU A 899 29.23 2.08 -40.81
CA GLU A 899 28.13 2.69 -40.05
C GLU A 899 26.86 1.82 -40.03
N ASP A 900 26.59 1.07 -41.11
CA ASP A 900 25.45 0.14 -41.15
C ASP A 900 25.65 -1.04 -40.19
N GLU A 901 26.86 -1.60 -40.10
CA GLU A 901 27.16 -2.65 -39.14
C GLU A 901 27.12 -2.13 -37.69
N ALA A 902 27.63 -0.93 -37.45
CA ALA A 902 27.65 -0.33 -36.12
C ALA A 902 26.23 -0.07 -35.60
N ILE A 903 25.33 0.55 -36.38
CA ILE A 903 23.95 0.81 -35.91
C ILE A 903 23.20 -0.49 -35.62
N ARG A 904 23.48 -1.58 -36.34
CA ARG A 904 22.88 -2.90 -36.11
C ARG A 904 23.19 -3.48 -34.74
N LEU A 905 24.34 -3.14 -34.14
CA LEU A 905 24.74 -3.59 -32.79
C LEU A 905 23.75 -3.17 -31.70
N VAL A 906 22.94 -2.15 -31.94
CA VAL A 906 21.97 -1.59 -30.98
C VAL A 906 20.54 -1.60 -31.50
N THR A 907 20.27 -2.17 -32.68
CA THR A 907 18.93 -2.28 -33.27
C THR A 907 18.57 -3.73 -33.60
N ILE A 908 18.93 -4.25 -34.78
CA ILE A 908 18.48 -5.55 -35.25
C ILE A 908 19.22 -6.72 -34.60
N ASN A 909 20.47 -6.53 -34.17
CA ASN A 909 21.22 -7.60 -33.51
C ASN A 909 20.64 -7.93 -32.12
N PRO A 910 20.41 -6.96 -31.21
CA PRO A 910 19.71 -7.25 -29.96
C PRO A 910 18.29 -7.79 -30.19
N ALA A 911 17.56 -7.32 -31.22
CA ALA A 911 16.25 -7.90 -31.57
C ALA A 911 16.35 -9.40 -31.91
N LYS A 912 17.39 -9.81 -32.64
CA LYS A 912 17.65 -11.21 -32.98
C LYS A 912 18.07 -12.03 -31.75
N LEU A 913 18.90 -11.48 -30.86
CA LEU A 913 19.28 -12.14 -29.61
C LEU A 913 18.06 -12.40 -28.71
N LEU A 914 17.07 -11.51 -28.76
CA LEU A 914 15.84 -11.57 -27.96
C LEU A 914 14.66 -12.25 -28.69
N HIS A 915 14.89 -12.81 -29.88
CA HIS A 915 13.87 -13.47 -30.71
C HIS A 915 12.65 -12.60 -31.06
N VAL A 916 12.85 -11.30 -31.23
CA VAL A 916 11.80 -10.32 -31.59
C VAL A 916 12.10 -9.58 -32.91
N ASP A 917 13.09 -10.03 -33.67
CA ASP A 917 13.50 -9.41 -34.92
C ASP A 917 12.43 -9.51 -36.02
N ASN A 918 11.47 -10.43 -35.91
CA ASN A 918 10.28 -10.45 -36.76
C ASN A 918 9.39 -9.20 -36.62
N ARG A 919 9.47 -8.49 -35.48
CA ARG A 919 8.61 -7.35 -35.13
C ARG A 919 9.37 -6.06 -34.85
N MET A 920 10.61 -6.12 -34.40
CA MET A 920 11.37 -4.98 -33.88
C MET A 920 12.77 -4.90 -34.48
N GLY A 921 13.49 -3.80 -34.19
CA GLY A 921 14.92 -3.65 -34.48
C GLY A 921 15.28 -3.26 -35.91
N SER A 922 14.33 -3.07 -36.81
CA SER A 922 14.60 -2.58 -38.18
C SER A 922 13.39 -1.83 -38.77
N ILE A 923 13.63 -1.03 -39.81
CA ILE A 923 12.56 -0.34 -40.54
C ILE A 923 12.14 -1.20 -41.73
N LYS A 924 11.06 -1.96 -41.55
CA LYS A 924 10.49 -2.85 -42.57
C LYS A 924 8.96 -2.87 -42.46
N VAL A 925 8.27 -2.91 -43.59
CA VAL A 925 6.81 -2.99 -43.63
C VAL A 925 6.29 -4.16 -42.79
N GLY A 926 5.28 -3.91 -41.96
CA GLY A 926 4.64 -4.87 -41.06
C GLY A 926 5.24 -4.94 -39.64
N LYS A 927 6.47 -4.45 -39.46
CA LYS A 927 7.11 -4.36 -38.13
C LYS A 927 6.44 -3.28 -37.27
N ASP A 928 6.62 -3.41 -35.97
CA ASP A 928 6.14 -2.44 -34.99
C ASP A 928 6.81 -1.09 -35.25
N ALA A 929 6.05 -0.01 -35.10
CA ALA A 929 6.52 1.35 -35.37
C ALA A 929 7.32 1.91 -34.19
N ASP A 930 8.43 1.24 -33.87
CA ASP A 930 9.43 1.66 -32.89
C ASP A 930 10.59 2.34 -33.64
N VAL A 931 10.54 3.66 -33.77
CA VAL A 931 11.47 4.43 -34.63
C VAL A 931 11.93 5.73 -33.97
N VAL A 932 13.11 6.20 -34.38
CA VAL A 932 13.71 7.45 -33.87
C VAL A 932 14.07 8.36 -35.03
N LEU A 933 13.54 9.58 -34.98
CA LEU A 933 13.96 10.65 -35.87
C LEU A 933 15.10 11.42 -35.20
N TRP A 934 16.24 11.50 -35.85
CA TRP A 934 17.46 12.14 -35.36
C TRP A 934 17.73 13.46 -36.09
N SER A 935 18.30 14.42 -35.36
CA SER A 935 18.70 15.71 -35.93
C SER A 935 19.88 15.61 -36.92
N ASP A 936 20.65 14.52 -36.86
CA ASP A 936 21.86 14.27 -37.63
C ASP A 936 22.08 12.74 -37.70
N ASN A 937 23.18 12.27 -38.31
CA ASN A 937 23.57 10.86 -38.34
C ASN A 937 23.52 10.25 -36.93
N PRO A 938 22.75 9.17 -36.69
CA PRO A 938 22.54 8.61 -35.35
C PRO A 938 23.82 8.20 -34.62
N LEU A 939 24.92 7.92 -35.32
CA LEU A 939 26.20 7.53 -34.73
C LEU A 939 27.13 8.73 -34.41
N SER A 940 26.66 9.96 -34.66
CA SER A 940 27.38 11.20 -34.32
C SER A 940 27.16 11.59 -32.86
N ILE A 941 28.20 12.11 -32.20
CA ILE A 941 28.07 12.71 -30.86
C ILE A 941 27.18 13.96 -30.83
N TYR A 942 26.94 14.59 -31.99
CA TYR A 942 26.08 15.77 -32.13
C TYR A 942 24.62 15.43 -32.39
N ALA A 943 24.31 14.16 -32.70
CA ALA A 943 22.95 13.73 -32.96
C ALA A 943 22.09 13.78 -31.70
N LYS A 944 20.86 14.24 -31.88
CA LYS A 944 19.83 14.30 -30.83
C LYS A 944 18.58 13.59 -31.35
N ALA A 945 17.97 12.73 -30.55
CA ALA A 945 16.63 12.21 -30.85
C ALA A 945 15.63 13.37 -30.83
N GLU A 946 15.06 13.70 -32.00
CA GLU A 946 13.99 14.70 -32.18
C GLU A 946 12.69 14.15 -31.63
N LYS A 947 12.38 12.92 -32.07
CA LYS A 947 11.17 12.20 -31.73
C LYS A 947 11.53 10.73 -31.58
N THR A 948 11.10 10.14 -30.47
CA THR A 948 11.18 8.70 -30.22
C THR A 948 9.75 8.18 -30.20
N ILE A 949 9.49 7.22 -31.09
CA ILE A 949 8.17 6.70 -31.37
C ILE A 949 8.17 5.23 -30.98
N VAL A 950 7.21 4.80 -30.15
CA VAL A 950 7.04 3.43 -29.68
C VAL A 950 5.62 2.99 -29.99
N ASP A 951 5.44 1.86 -30.67
CA ASP A 951 4.12 1.38 -31.13
C ASP A 951 3.33 2.46 -31.91
N GLY A 952 4.00 3.35 -32.64
CA GLY A 952 3.39 4.47 -33.36
C GLY A 952 2.89 5.63 -32.48
N ILE A 953 3.27 5.65 -31.20
CA ILE A 953 2.99 6.74 -30.24
C ILE A 953 4.25 7.59 -30.12
N VAL A 954 4.14 8.91 -30.20
CA VAL A 954 5.28 9.82 -29.94
C VAL A 954 5.49 9.92 -28.43
N GLU A 955 6.27 9.01 -27.88
CA GLU A 955 6.59 8.92 -26.44
C GLU A 955 7.57 10.01 -25.98
N PHE A 956 8.43 10.48 -26.89
CA PHE A 956 9.29 11.63 -26.64
C PHE A 956 9.29 12.57 -27.85
N ASP A 957 9.16 13.87 -27.58
CA ASP A 957 9.31 14.96 -28.55
C ASP A 957 10.08 16.09 -27.88
N ARG A 958 11.21 16.50 -28.46
CA ARG A 958 12.09 17.48 -27.83
C ARG A 958 11.48 18.89 -27.73
N ASP A 959 10.59 19.25 -28.66
CA ASP A 959 9.87 20.51 -28.58
C ASP A 959 8.84 20.48 -27.44
N ASN A 960 8.18 19.33 -27.25
CA ASN A 960 7.29 19.11 -26.12
C ASN A 960 8.06 19.08 -24.80
N ASP A 961 9.23 18.46 -24.73
CA ASP A 961 10.09 18.47 -23.53
C ASP A 961 10.43 19.90 -23.07
N ALA A 962 10.73 20.80 -24.01
CA ALA A 962 10.96 22.21 -23.70
C ALA A 962 9.71 22.90 -23.12
N GLN A 963 8.51 22.52 -23.58
CA GLN A 963 7.24 23.00 -23.02
C GLN A 963 6.96 22.39 -21.64
N LEU A 964 7.23 21.09 -21.46
CA LEU A 964 7.09 20.39 -20.18
C LEU A 964 7.96 21.03 -19.10
N ARG A 965 9.21 21.40 -19.40
CA ARG A 965 10.09 22.12 -18.44
C ARG A 965 9.49 23.44 -17.98
N LYS A 966 8.83 24.20 -18.87
CA LYS A 966 8.12 25.44 -18.50
C LYS A 966 6.91 25.14 -17.61
N ARG A 967 6.13 24.10 -17.94
CA ARG A 967 5.01 23.64 -17.11
C ARG A 967 5.46 23.21 -15.72
N ILE A 968 6.55 22.44 -15.62
CA ILE A 968 7.15 22.00 -14.35
C ILE A 968 7.51 23.22 -13.49
N ALA A 969 8.19 24.21 -14.07
CA ALA A 969 8.57 25.43 -13.35
C ALA A 969 7.34 26.21 -12.84
N ALA A 970 6.30 26.36 -13.66
CA ALA A 970 5.07 27.04 -13.30
C ALA A 970 4.30 26.32 -12.18
N GLU A 971 4.12 25.00 -12.31
CA GLU A 971 3.42 24.17 -11.32
C GLU A 971 4.18 24.12 -9.99
N ARG A 972 5.51 23.99 -10.05
CA ARG A 972 6.36 24.07 -8.86
C ARG A 972 6.18 25.40 -8.15
N ASN A 973 6.22 26.51 -8.88
CA ASN A 973 6.00 27.83 -8.27
C ASN A 973 4.60 27.95 -7.63
N ARG A 974 3.54 27.46 -8.30
CA ARG A 974 2.18 27.46 -7.74
C ARG A 974 2.13 26.72 -6.39
N LEU A 975 2.68 25.51 -6.34
CA LEU A 975 2.69 24.69 -5.13
C LEU A 975 3.57 25.29 -4.03
N THR A 976 4.72 25.88 -4.40
CA THR A 976 5.57 26.63 -3.44
C THR A 976 4.78 27.75 -2.78
N GLN A 977 4.03 28.55 -3.53
CA GLN A 977 3.21 29.63 -2.96
C GLN A 977 2.13 29.10 -2.00
N GLN A 978 1.53 27.94 -2.30
CA GLN A 978 0.55 27.31 -1.42
C GLN A 978 1.18 26.78 -0.13
N LEU A 979 2.34 26.13 -0.21
CA LEU A 979 3.09 25.63 0.94
C LEU A 979 3.55 26.77 1.86
N LEU A 980 4.03 27.87 1.29
CA LEU A 980 4.36 29.09 2.04
C LEU A 980 3.11 29.70 2.71
N ALA A 981 1.95 29.64 2.06
CA ALA A 981 0.69 30.11 2.65
C ALA A 981 0.23 29.23 3.83
N GLU A 982 0.42 27.91 3.77
CA GLU A 982 0.15 27.01 4.90
C GLU A 982 1.05 27.30 6.09
N LYS A 983 2.35 27.51 5.86
CA LYS A 983 3.27 27.89 6.93
C LYS A 983 2.85 29.20 7.61
N LYS A 984 2.40 30.19 6.83
CA LYS A 984 1.86 31.47 7.35
C LYS A 984 0.59 31.31 8.19
N LYS A 985 -0.21 30.26 7.97
CA LYS A 985 -1.37 29.93 8.81
C LYS A 985 -1.00 29.27 10.13
N GLY A 986 0.29 28.97 10.35
CA GLY A 986 0.76 28.24 11.52
C GLY A 986 0.63 26.72 11.39
N THR A 987 0.36 26.20 10.19
CA THR A 987 0.36 24.75 9.93
C THR A 987 1.77 24.19 10.17
N PRO A 988 1.95 23.13 10.98
CA PRO A 988 3.25 22.50 11.17
C PRO A 988 3.85 22.05 9.83
N THR A 989 5.13 22.38 9.60
CA THR A 989 5.86 22.01 8.39
C THR A 989 6.93 20.96 8.67
N ARG A 990 7.19 20.09 7.68
CA ARG A 990 8.37 19.22 7.62
C ARG A 990 9.50 19.90 6.86
N LYS A 991 10.74 19.53 7.13
CA LYS A 991 11.90 20.02 6.39
C LYS A 991 11.87 19.55 4.94
N ALA A 992 12.41 20.36 4.04
CA ALA A 992 12.79 19.91 2.71
C ALA A 992 14.03 19.02 2.83
N GLU A 993 13.93 17.80 2.32
CA GLU A 993 14.97 16.78 2.45
C GLU A 993 15.31 16.21 1.09
N PHE A 994 16.59 15.88 0.88
CA PHE A 994 17.02 15.17 -0.32
C PHE A 994 16.67 13.70 -0.21
N VAL A 995 15.81 13.24 -1.12
CA VAL A 995 15.52 11.82 -1.30
C VAL A 995 16.32 11.33 -2.50
N ALA A 996 17.32 10.48 -2.23
CA ALA A 996 18.05 9.80 -3.29
C ALA A 996 17.12 8.80 -3.99
N GLU A 997 17.07 8.85 -5.31
CA GLU A 997 16.43 7.79 -6.10
C GLU A 997 17.31 6.54 -6.04
N GLU A 998 16.72 5.40 -5.66
CA GLU A 998 17.43 4.11 -5.65
C GLU A 998 17.59 3.66 -7.11
N ILE A 999 18.83 3.63 -7.58
CA ILE A 999 19.20 3.10 -8.90
C ILE A 999 19.81 1.73 -8.66
N TYR A 1000 19.25 0.71 -9.31
CA TYR A 1000 19.76 -0.64 -9.19
C TYR A 1000 20.87 -0.91 -10.21
N HIS A 1001 21.95 -1.50 -9.71
CA HIS A 1001 23.09 -1.95 -10.49
C HIS A 1001 23.24 -3.47 -10.39
N CYS A 1002 23.96 -4.04 -11.37
CA CYS A 1002 24.15 -5.48 -11.50
C CYS A 1002 24.66 -6.17 -10.20
N GLU A 1003 25.49 -5.49 -9.42
CA GLU A 1003 26.12 -6.01 -8.20
C GLU A 1003 25.27 -5.84 -6.91
N ASP A 1004 24.12 -5.16 -6.98
CA ASP A 1004 23.36 -4.84 -5.78
C ASP A 1004 22.78 -6.08 -5.12
N LEU A 1005 23.04 -6.23 -3.82
CA LEU A 1005 22.74 -7.48 -3.09
C LEU A 1005 21.36 -7.50 -2.45
N GLN A 1006 20.72 -6.35 -2.24
CA GLN A 1006 19.46 -6.27 -1.49
C GLN A 1006 18.53 -5.25 -2.15
N GLY A 1007 17.22 -5.46 -2.03
CA GLY A 1007 16.25 -4.40 -2.27
C GLY A 1007 16.02 -3.54 -1.03
N GLY A 1008 15.71 -2.24 -1.22
CA GLY A 1008 15.32 -1.32 -0.14
C GLY A 1008 14.13 -1.73 0.76
N HIS A 1009 13.45 -2.87 0.52
CA HIS A 1009 12.35 -3.39 1.34
C HIS A 1009 12.68 -3.56 2.84
N GLN A 1010 13.95 -3.59 3.25
CA GLN A 1010 14.35 -3.64 4.67
C GLN A 1010 14.54 -2.25 5.33
N GLN A 1011 14.54 -1.16 4.55
CA GLN A 1011 14.73 0.20 5.07
C GLN A 1011 13.48 0.76 5.77
N ALA A 1012 12.30 0.16 5.59
CA ALA A 1012 11.03 0.70 6.10
C ALA A 1012 10.76 0.47 7.60
N ILE A 1013 11.60 -0.27 8.34
CA ILE A 1013 11.36 -0.59 9.77
C ILE A 1013 12.40 0.05 10.71
N GLY A 1014 12.92 1.23 10.34
CA GLY A 1014 13.99 1.89 11.10
C GLY A 1014 14.12 3.39 10.92
N GLN A 1015 13.06 4.11 10.55
CA GLN A 1015 12.98 5.58 10.65
C GLN A 1015 11.75 6.02 11.42
#